data_AF-A0A7K0KIR0-F1
#
_entry.id   AF-A0A7K0KIR0-F1
#
_cell.length_a   1.000
_cell.length_b   1.000
_cell.length_c   1.000
_cell.angle_alpha   90.00
_cell.angle_beta   90.00
_cell.angle_gamma   90.00
#
_symmetry.space_group_name_H-M   'P 1'
#
loop_
_entity.id
_entity.type
_entity.pdbx_description
1 polymer ?
#
loop_
_entity_poly.entity_id
_entity_poly.type
_entity_poly.pdbx_seq_one_letter_code
_entity_poly.pdbx_strand_id
1 'polypeptide(L)'
;MVSKRKTIKQDDLWNQKWQAYKDFMVKNKRRPSKHRAEDLVLFDWFKHSKKLLKRGQMKADRIGKFKQLLSEADNLPRKNNYRYSDVGMYVKPNRIHLYDYQEEMLSRVETEFHRHRSLMVQMPTGTGKTYLLVAVVSDFIRNTGGHVWIVTHRRELVQQVKSTIRKFKDLVDDATDIEKHATVYSIQWLTRHYGEVEKKPGLIIIDEAHHAVAKTYSSVINAFPQSKILGLTATPCRLTAQPFTDLFEELLQSWTIGEFIAKKYLSLYDYMSVRPSSADIRIINGLNRRGVDGDFSVREMAEKLDIRPSLQRLCDTVLRYAKNKKGIVYAINIQHAEHIAEFYRENGIKAEAVSNKTPTRKRNDILKRFKETPTDGSRPLRDDDIQVIVNVQLFDEGWDVPDAEFIQLARPTLSLSKYLQMVGRGLRVYGGKKFCIILDNVGSYRLFGLPSDERDWERMFEGKLAGKGMVDENSLSDQFDNHDYVEEVSDDSDTDMMMLLDHSGLSGDLNENFGYKIVKGRKGLYGIVDKDGNEIIPCEHGKITLRPNAIAQLFDKDGSETDDSWIDLISGVRFRFEPSVTRKDSLELTTRDKFKFYPRVKSKWMNSEAYTLREILNCGVDDGLRFRNFYIQPSEPRKLYKYVERIDNKTLYVDEDENYFVRTDYEQPLKKTTLEEWKEDKQSRKDELSTTGLDDGGEWYWNWASDYRKNGGKTVKIGFLEFTEKEGGYQYNYDTSQISFRRDEFIVPHLIRRQIRMREDICFLGDNYIVTKSRPHVLFHIYQRYIDGRRFDVEFYAYPSMRYYCRRLYYDGNNPPIVGNSEIRDASDVDRERSDKRWKKLREEMQ
;
A
#
# COMPACT_ATOMS: atom_id res chain seq x y z
N MET A 1 8.08 -10.90 53.80
CA MET A 1 7.70 -9.47 53.83
C MET A 1 6.62 -9.22 52.76
N VAL A 2 5.35 -9.35 53.11
CA VAL A 2 4.24 -8.99 52.21
C VAL A 2 3.83 -7.56 52.55
N SER A 3 4.17 -6.61 51.68
CA SER A 3 3.98 -5.18 51.93
C SER A 3 2.51 -4.77 51.80
N LYS A 4 2.02 -4.04 52.79
CA LYS A 4 0.70 -3.43 52.89
C LYS A 4 0.42 -2.49 51.70
N ARG A 5 -0.50 -2.85 50.80
CA ARG A 5 -1.14 -1.85 49.92
C ARG A 5 -2.24 -1.13 50.72
N LYS A 6 -1.96 0.11 51.13
CA LYS A 6 -2.92 1.04 51.74
C LYS A 6 -4.08 1.29 50.77
N THR A 7 -5.29 1.01 51.20
CA THR A 7 -6.54 1.48 50.57
C THR A 7 -6.56 3.00 50.65
N ILE A 8 -6.23 3.69 49.55
CA ILE A 8 -6.34 5.15 49.47
C ILE A 8 -7.83 5.48 49.59
N LYS A 9 -8.22 6.21 50.64
CA LYS A 9 -9.62 6.63 50.83
C LYS A 9 -9.99 7.54 49.66
N GLN A 10 -11.21 7.44 49.15
CA GLN A 10 -11.72 8.24 48.02
C GLN A 10 -11.60 9.77 48.26
N ASP A 11 -11.47 10.18 49.52
CA ASP A 11 -11.20 11.55 49.96
C ASP A 11 -9.76 12.03 49.66
N ASP A 12 -8.77 11.14 49.73
CA ASP A 12 -7.38 11.45 49.40
C ASP A 12 -7.23 11.71 47.89
N LEU A 13 -7.93 10.93 47.07
CA LEU A 13 -7.85 11.03 45.61
C LEU A 13 -8.43 12.35 45.06
N TRP A 14 -9.51 12.88 45.66
CA TRP A 14 -10.07 14.15 45.22
C TRP A 14 -9.13 15.33 45.56
N ASN A 15 -8.55 15.33 46.76
CA ASN A 15 -7.58 16.35 47.17
C ASN A 15 -6.30 16.30 46.32
N GLN A 16 -5.81 15.09 45.98
CA GLN A 16 -4.68 14.92 45.06
C GLN A 16 -4.97 15.50 43.67
N LYS A 17 -6.15 15.21 43.08
CA LYS A 17 -6.51 15.75 41.75
C LYS A 17 -6.76 17.27 41.78
N TRP A 18 -7.28 17.80 42.89
CA TRP A 18 -7.40 19.24 43.10
C TRP A 18 -6.04 19.93 43.14
N GLN A 19 -5.09 19.38 43.89
CA GLN A 19 -3.72 19.91 43.95
C GLN A 19 -3.04 19.81 42.58
N ALA A 20 -3.13 18.67 41.90
CA ALA A 20 -2.55 18.47 40.57
C ALA A 20 -3.11 19.45 39.52
N TYR A 21 -4.42 19.75 39.57
CA TYR A 21 -5.01 20.77 38.68
C TYR A 21 -4.47 22.17 38.99
N LYS A 22 -4.32 22.51 40.27
CA LYS A 22 -3.76 23.80 40.71
C LYS A 22 -2.30 23.96 40.25
N ASP A 23 -1.48 22.94 40.48
CA ASP A 23 -0.07 22.92 40.09
C ASP A 23 0.08 23.01 38.57
N PHE A 24 -0.81 22.32 37.82
CA PHE A 24 -0.87 22.44 36.38
C PHE A 24 -1.13 23.89 35.92
N MET A 25 -2.10 24.57 36.53
CA MET A 25 -2.43 25.96 36.18
C MET A 25 -1.28 26.92 36.45
N VAL A 26 -0.61 26.76 37.60
CA VAL A 26 0.54 27.57 37.99
C VAL A 26 1.70 27.35 37.03
N LYS A 27 2.04 26.07 36.73
CA LYS A 27 3.16 25.71 35.86
C LYS A 27 2.94 26.15 34.41
N ASN A 28 1.75 25.92 33.87
CA ASN A 28 1.48 26.08 32.43
C ASN A 28 0.80 27.40 32.06
N LYS A 29 0.39 28.22 33.05
CA LYS A 29 -0.38 29.47 32.86
C LYS A 29 -1.59 29.31 31.93
N ARG A 30 -2.20 28.12 31.91
CA ARG A 30 -3.38 27.73 31.11
C ARG A 30 -4.17 26.64 31.83
N ARG A 31 -5.41 26.39 31.40
CA ARG A 31 -6.20 25.23 31.86
C ARG A 31 -5.85 23.95 31.09
N PRO A 32 -6.03 22.75 31.68
CA PRO A 32 -5.97 21.48 30.96
C PRO A 32 -6.96 21.45 29.78
N SER A 33 -6.52 20.94 28.64
CA SER A 33 -7.26 20.87 27.38
C SER A 33 -7.79 19.47 27.08
N LYS A 34 -9.02 19.37 26.55
CA LYS A 34 -9.54 18.09 26.03
C LYS A 34 -8.83 17.57 24.77
N HIS A 35 -7.98 18.41 24.15
CA HIS A 35 -7.31 18.12 22.89
C HIS A 35 -5.87 17.61 23.06
N ARG A 36 -5.39 17.45 24.30
CA ARG A 36 -4.08 16.88 24.61
C ARG A 36 -4.23 15.65 25.49
N ALA A 37 -3.65 14.53 25.05
CA ALA A 37 -3.72 13.26 25.76
C ALA A 37 -3.25 13.39 27.23
N GLU A 38 -2.18 14.16 27.46
CA GLU A 38 -1.60 14.43 28.78
C GLU A 38 -2.50 15.24 29.73
N ASP A 39 -3.45 16.02 29.20
CA ASP A 39 -4.32 16.90 29.98
C ASP A 39 -5.67 16.26 30.35
N LEU A 40 -6.07 15.19 29.64
CA LEU A 40 -7.42 14.62 29.65
C LEU A 40 -7.90 14.24 31.05
N VAL A 41 -7.02 13.63 31.87
CA VAL A 41 -7.35 13.19 33.23
C VAL A 41 -7.75 14.37 34.13
N LEU A 42 -7.02 15.49 34.05
CA LEU A 42 -7.31 16.70 34.82
C LEU A 42 -8.52 17.45 34.26
N PHE A 43 -8.67 17.46 32.94
CA PHE A 43 -9.84 18.05 32.26
C PHE A 43 -11.14 17.36 32.69
N ASP A 44 -11.18 16.03 32.64
CA ASP A 44 -12.37 15.25 32.99
C ASP A 44 -12.71 15.33 34.48
N TRP A 45 -11.69 15.31 35.35
CA TRP A 45 -11.89 15.54 36.78
C TRP A 45 -12.51 16.92 37.07
N PHE A 46 -12.03 17.98 36.40
CA PHE A 46 -12.57 19.33 36.59
C PHE A 46 -14.01 19.45 36.06
N LYS A 47 -14.30 18.86 34.89
CA LYS A 47 -15.65 18.79 34.32
C LYS A 47 -16.61 18.06 35.24
N HIS A 48 -16.18 16.91 35.78
CA HIS A 48 -16.96 16.13 36.73
C HIS A 48 -17.21 16.90 38.03
N SER A 49 -16.18 17.53 38.61
CA SER A 49 -16.30 18.33 39.84
C SER A 49 -17.22 19.54 39.65
N LYS A 50 -17.16 20.21 38.49
CA LYS A 50 -18.10 21.31 38.15
C LYS A 50 -19.55 20.84 38.06
N LYS A 51 -19.78 19.62 37.55
CA LYS A 51 -21.10 18.98 37.50
C LYS A 51 -21.62 18.64 38.90
N LEU A 52 -20.77 18.13 39.79
CA LEU A 52 -21.11 17.87 41.20
C LEU A 52 -21.48 19.16 41.93
N LEU A 53 -20.71 20.24 41.74
CA LEU A 53 -21.02 21.54 42.34
C LEU A 53 -22.38 22.08 41.86
N LYS A 54 -22.66 22.02 40.55
CA LYS A 54 -23.94 22.47 39.97
C LYS A 54 -25.15 21.67 40.47
N ARG A 55 -24.95 20.39 40.79
CA ARG A 55 -26.02 19.49 41.27
C ARG A 55 -26.19 19.51 42.79
N GLY A 56 -25.41 20.30 43.54
CA GLY A 56 -25.42 20.27 45.00
C GLY A 56 -24.89 18.98 45.61
N GLN A 57 -24.18 18.15 44.82
CA GLN A 57 -23.70 16.82 45.21
C GLN A 57 -22.22 16.83 45.64
N MET A 58 -21.63 18.02 45.79
CA MET A 58 -20.24 18.19 46.25
C MET A 58 -20.21 18.29 47.77
N LYS A 59 -19.31 17.53 48.44
CA LYS A 59 -19.13 17.62 49.90
C LYS A 59 -18.77 19.05 50.34
N ALA A 60 -19.29 19.48 51.49
CA ALA A 60 -19.20 20.87 51.98
C ALA A 60 -17.75 21.39 52.08
N ASP A 61 -16.81 20.55 52.52
CA ASP A 61 -15.38 20.84 52.63
C ASP A 61 -14.68 21.09 51.28
N ARG A 62 -15.27 20.63 50.18
CA ARG A 62 -14.74 20.77 48.81
C ARG A 62 -15.29 21.98 48.07
N ILE A 63 -16.46 22.48 48.46
CA ILE A 63 -17.14 23.58 47.78
C ILE A 63 -16.26 24.84 47.78
N GLY A 64 -15.69 25.20 48.94
CA GLY A 64 -14.81 26.37 49.07
C GLY A 64 -13.57 26.23 48.17
N LYS A 65 -12.86 25.11 48.28
CA LYS A 65 -11.65 24.81 47.49
C LYS A 65 -11.91 24.83 45.98
N PHE A 66 -13.04 24.29 45.53
CA PHE A 66 -13.36 24.22 44.10
C PHE A 66 -13.89 25.55 43.56
N LYS A 67 -14.62 26.37 44.35
CA LYS A 67 -15.01 27.73 43.98
C LYS A 67 -13.79 28.64 43.80
N GLN A 68 -12.80 28.54 44.69
CA GLN A 68 -11.53 29.25 44.54
C GLN A 68 -10.82 28.83 43.24
N LEU A 69 -10.70 27.52 43.01
CA LEU A 69 -10.10 26.98 41.78
C LEU A 69 -10.84 27.45 40.51
N LEU A 70 -12.17 27.54 40.56
CA LEU A 70 -12.99 28.06 39.45
C LEU A 70 -12.67 29.53 39.14
N SER A 71 -12.56 30.36 40.18
CA SER A 71 -12.20 31.78 40.03
C SER A 71 -10.78 31.95 39.47
N GLU A 72 -9.81 31.21 40.00
CA GLU A 72 -8.42 31.21 39.50
C GLU A 72 -8.36 30.73 38.05
N ALA A 73 -9.08 29.67 37.71
CA ALA A 73 -9.16 29.16 36.35
C ALA A 73 -9.83 30.18 35.40
N ASP A 74 -10.88 30.87 35.83
CA ASP A 74 -11.62 31.86 35.05
C ASP A 74 -10.79 33.06 34.59
N ASN A 75 -9.71 33.37 35.30
CA ASN A 75 -8.74 34.39 34.92
C ASN A 75 -7.63 33.89 33.98
N LEU A 76 -7.58 32.59 33.66
CA LEU A 76 -6.57 32.00 32.77
C LEU A 76 -7.11 31.81 31.33
N PRO A 77 -6.30 32.09 30.29
CA PRO A 77 -6.69 32.02 28.89
C PRO A 77 -7.14 30.60 28.50
N ARG A 78 -8.21 30.52 27.70
CA ARG A 78 -8.88 29.25 27.33
C ARG A 78 -8.25 28.48 26.17
N LYS A 79 -7.10 28.87 25.62
CA LYS A 79 -6.60 28.27 24.36
C LYS A 79 -5.09 28.02 24.30
N ASN A 80 -4.78 26.88 23.66
CA ASN A 80 -3.60 26.61 22.84
C ASN A 80 -3.35 27.80 21.88
N ASN A 81 -2.65 28.83 22.34
CA ASN A 81 -1.99 29.82 21.48
C ASN A 81 -0.48 29.53 21.53
N TYR A 82 0.00 28.60 20.71
CA TYR A 82 1.36 28.74 20.19
C TYR A 82 1.24 29.62 18.95
N ARG A 83 1.84 30.80 19.03
CA ARG A 83 2.08 31.73 17.92
C ARG A 83 3.32 31.26 17.15
N TYR A 84 3.15 30.93 15.87
CA TYR A 84 3.95 31.52 14.80
C TYR A 84 2.90 32.40 14.08
N SER A 85 2.94 33.72 14.17
CA SER A 85 3.97 34.57 13.59
C SER A 85 4.04 35.91 14.33
N ASP A 86 5.24 36.50 14.34
CA ASP A 86 5.33 37.96 14.37
C ASP A 86 4.68 38.49 13.09
N VAL A 87 3.50 39.10 13.29
CA VAL A 87 2.88 40.25 12.63
C VAL A 87 1.36 40.04 12.57
N GLY A 88 0.67 40.64 13.54
CA GLY A 88 -0.63 41.33 13.39
C GLY A 88 -1.88 40.55 12.95
N MET A 89 -2.69 40.10 13.92
CA MET A 89 -4.07 40.56 14.21
C MET A 89 -4.86 39.50 14.99
N TYR A 90 -5.61 39.94 15.99
CA TYR A 90 -6.62 39.14 16.69
C TYR A 90 -7.75 38.76 15.71
N VAL A 91 -7.96 37.45 15.46
CA VAL A 91 -9.12 36.96 14.70
C VAL A 91 -10.08 36.20 15.63
N LYS A 92 -11.35 36.61 15.64
CA LYS A 92 -12.46 35.97 16.40
C LYS A 92 -12.63 34.49 15.99
N PRO A 93 -13.07 33.57 16.88
CA PRO A 93 -13.03 32.11 16.63
C PRO A 93 -14.10 31.53 15.69
N ASN A 94 -14.76 32.31 14.83
CA ASN A 94 -15.96 31.88 14.10
C ASN A 94 -15.90 32.10 12.58
N ARG A 95 -14.72 32.04 11.93
CA ARG A 95 -14.62 32.03 10.47
C ARG A 95 -14.35 30.60 9.96
N ILE A 96 -15.02 30.19 8.87
CA ILE A 96 -14.57 29.04 8.09
C ILE A 96 -13.24 29.46 7.47
N HIS A 97 -12.16 28.80 7.91
CA HIS A 97 -10.88 28.88 7.23
C HIS A 97 -10.89 27.80 6.15
N LEU A 98 -10.62 28.21 4.92
CA LEU A 98 -10.29 27.28 3.85
C LEU A 98 -9.02 26.53 4.26
N TYR A 99 -8.89 25.29 3.79
CA TYR A 99 -7.60 24.60 3.90
C TYR A 99 -6.57 25.25 2.98
N ASP A 100 -5.30 25.04 3.27
CA ASP A 100 -4.16 25.54 2.49
C ASP A 100 -4.29 25.24 0.99
N TYR A 101 -4.64 24.00 0.62
CA TYR A 101 -4.87 23.64 -0.79
C TYR A 101 -6.09 24.30 -1.43
N GLN A 102 -7.08 24.70 -0.64
CA GLN A 102 -8.26 25.42 -1.13
C GLN A 102 -7.96 26.90 -1.34
N GLU A 103 -7.16 27.51 -0.46
CA GLU A 103 -6.67 28.89 -0.62
C GLU A 103 -5.72 28.99 -1.82
N GLU A 104 -4.79 28.03 -1.96
CA GLU A 104 -3.91 27.93 -3.12
C GLU A 104 -4.71 27.82 -4.43
N MET A 105 -5.69 26.91 -4.47
CA MET A 105 -6.53 26.72 -5.65
C MET A 105 -7.38 27.96 -5.97
N LEU A 106 -7.93 28.65 -4.96
CA LEU A 106 -8.65 29.90 -5.14
C LEU A 106 -7.76 30.96 -5.79
N SER A 107 -6.53 31.14 -5.29
CA SER A 107 -5.56 32.09 -5.86
C SER A 107 -5.16 31.75 -7.30
N ARG A 108 -5.03 30.45 -7.61
CA ARG A 108 -4.76 29.98 -8.99
C ARG A 108 -5.93 30.26 -9.92
N VAL A 109 -7.16 30.02 -9.48
CA VAL A 109 -8.38 30.35 -10.24
C VAL A 109 -8.46 31.85 -10.52
N GLU A 110 -8.20 32.70 -9.52
CA GLU A 110 -8.17 34.16 -9.69
C GLU A 110 -7.10 34.58 -10.71
N THR A 111 -5.88 34.05 -10.57
CA THR A 111 -4.76 34.36 -11.47
C THR A 111 -5.08 33.95 -12.91
N GLU A 112 -5.52 32.72 -13.12
CA GLU A 112 -5.77 32.19 -14.46
C GLU A 112 -7.01 32.79 -15.12
N PHE A 113 -7.99 33.30 -14.35
CA PHE A 113 -9.07 34.08 -14.93
C PHE A 113 -8.64 35.41 -15.55
N HIS A 114 -7.42 35.90 -15.29
CA HIS A 114 -6.88 37.04 -16.04
C HIS A 114 -6.45 36.66 -17.46
N ARG A 115 -6.10 35.39 -17.69
CA ARG A 115 -5.58 34.87 -18.97
C ARG A 115 -6.64 34.13 -19.77
N HIS A 116 -7.52 33.42 -19.07
CA HIS A 116 -8.49 32.52 -19.63
C HIS A 116 -9.91 32.93 -19.29
N ARG A 117 -10.85 32.65 -20.18
CA ARG A 117 -12.28 32.87 -19.93
C ARG A 117 -12.92 31.69 -19.21
N SER A 118 -12.52 30.46 -19.55
CA SER A 118 -13.11 29.24 -19.02
C SER A 118 -12.07 28.31 -18.42
N LEU A 119 -12.25 27.96 -17.16
CA LEU A 119 -11.34 27.09 -16.41
C LEU A 119 -12.08 25.84 -15.95
N MET A 120 -11.42 24.69 -15.97
CA MET A 120 -11.88 23.49 -15.26
C MET A 120 -10.97 23.23 -14.07
N VAL A 121 -11.53 23.01 -12.89
CA VAL A 121 -10.82 22.64 -11.67
C VAL A 121 -11.08 21.17 -11.37
N GLN A 122 -10.00 20.39 -11.32
CA GLN A 122 -10.01 19.00 -10.87
C GLN A 122 -9.69 18.94 -9.37
N MET A 123 -10.60 18.36 -8.60
CA MET A 123 -10.43 18.13 -7.16
C MET A 123 -11.06 16.81 -6.73
N PRO A 124 -10.32 15.88 -6.09
CA PRO A 124 -10.85 14.59 -5.66
C PRO A 124 -12.14 14.66 -4.83
N THR A 125 -12.87 13.54 -4.77
CA THR A 125 -14.05 13.44 -3.92
C THR A 125 -13.64 13.48 -2.45
N GLY A 126 -14.37 14.26 -1.63
CA GLY A 126 -14.09 14.37 -0.19
C GLY A 126 -13.19 15.54 0.21
N THR A 127 -12.61 16.29 -0.74
CA THR A 127 -11.68 17.40 -0.47
C THR A 127 -12.37 18.78 -0.35
N GLY A 128 -13.71 18.81 -0.27
CA GLY A 128 -14.45 20.04 -0.04
C GLY A 128 -14.64 20.95 -1.26
N LYS A 129 -14.77 20.40 -2.48
CA LYS A 129 -15.13 21.15 -3.71
C LYS A 129 -16.21 22.21 -3.52
N THR A 130 -17.29 21.89 -2.80
CA THR A 130 -18.39 22.83 -2.53
C THR A 130 -17.96 24.03 -1.67
N TYR A 131 -16.97 23.89 -0.78
CA TYR A 131 -16.41 25.01 -0.02
C TYR A 131 -15.57 25.92 -0.91
N LEU A 132 -14.74 25.34 -1.79
CA LEU A 132 -14.00 26.13 -2.81
C LEU A 132 -14.99 26.88 -3.72
N LEU A 133 -16.05 26.21 -4.19
CA LEU A 133 -17.10 26.84 -5.00
C LEU A 133 -17.64 28.09 -4.32
N VAL A 134 -18.04 27.99 -3.06
CA VAL A 134 -18.60 29.13 -2.31
C VAL A 134 -17.55 30.23 -2.10
N ALA A 135 -16.29 29.87 -1.90
CA ALA A 135 -15.20 30.85 -1.80
C ALA A 135 -15.00 31.63 -3.10
N VAL A 136 -14.97 30.96 -4.25
CA VAL A 136 -14.88 31.62 -5.57
C VAL A 136 -16.08 32.54 -5.80
N VAL A 137 -17.29 32.08 -5.47
CA VAL A 137 -18.52 32.91 -5.56
C VAL A 137 -18.37 34.18 -4.72
N SER A 138 -17.92 34.03 -3.47
CA SER A 138 -17.74 35.15 -2.55
C SER A 138 -16.67 36.13 -3.02
N ASP A 139 -15.56 35.63 -3.55
CA ASP A 139 -14.48 36.46 -4.10
C ASP A 139 -14.94 37.25 -5.33
N PHE A 140 -15.58 36.56 -6.28
CA PHE A 140 -16.10 37.17 -7.50
C PHE A 140 -17.11 38.29 -7.21
N ILE A 141 -18.07 38.05 -6.32
CA ILE A 141 -19.09 39.05 -5.95
C ILE A 141 -18.43 40.27 -5.29
N ARG A 142 -17.44 40.04 -4.41
CA ARG A 142 -16.72 41.14 -3.74
C ARG A 142 -15.93 42.00 -4.71
N ASN A 143 -15.29 41.39 -5.70
CA ASN A 143 -14.39 42.07 -6.62
C ASN A 143 -15.13 42.74 -7.79
N THR A 144 -16.27 42.19 -8.23
CA THR A 144 -16.99 42.65 -9.43
C THR A 144 -18.39 43.21 -9.17
N GLY A 145 -19.02 42.86 -8.05
CA GLY A 145 -20.45 43.09 -7.81
C GLY A 145 -21.38 42.30 -8.75
N GLY A 146 -20.82 41.47 -9.63
CA GLY A 146 -21.55 40.75 -10.68
C GLY A 146 -22.39 39.60 -10.14
N HIS A 147 -23.34 39.14 -10.96
CA HIS A 147 -24.19 38.02 -10.61
C HIS A 147 -23.55 36.68 -10.99
N VAL A 148 -23.72 35.65 -10.17
CA VAL A 148 -23.19 34.30 -10.39
C VAL A 148 -24.33 33.32 -10.66
N TRP A 149 -24.18 32.49 -11.69
CA TRP A 149 -25.05 31.34 -11.90
C TRP A 149 -24.30 30.07 -11.50
N ILE A 150 -24.87 29.31 -10.57
CA ILE A 150 -24.35 28.00 -10.19
C ILE A 150 -25.23 26.95 -10.85
N VAL A 151 -24.65 26.20 -11.77
CA VAL A 151 -25.33 25.22 -12.61
C VAL A 151 -24.98 23.83 -12.12
N THR A 152 -26.00 23.01 -11.92
CA THR A 152 -25.84 21.61 -11.52
C THR A 152 -26.75 20.70 -12.35
N HIS A 153 -26.31 19.45 -12.55
CA HIS A 153 -27.07 18.47 -13.31
C HIS A 153 -28.18 17.79 -12.47
N ARG A 154 -28.21 18.01 -11.15
CA ARG A 154 -29.19 17.39 -10.24
C ARG A 154 -29.90 18.41 -9.36
N ARG A 155 -31.21 18.25 -9.19
CA ARG A 155 -32.07 19.19 -8.42
C ARG A 155 -31.70 19.20 -6.93
N GLU A 156 -31.15 18.11 -6.42
CA GLU A 156 -30.80 17.90 -5.02
C GLU A 156 -29.52 18.66 -4.61
N LEU A 157 -28.53 18.74 -5.51
CA LEU A 157 -27.29 19.51 -5.31
C LEU A 157 -27.57 21.02 -5.15
N VAL A 158 -28.68 21.50 -5.73
CA VAL A 158 -29.16 22.89 -5.53
C VAL A 158 -29.36 23.21 -4.06
N GLN A 159 -29.99 22.30 -3.31
CA GLN A 159 -30.25 22.52 -1.88
C GLN A 159 -28.97 22.42 -1.06
N GLN A 160 -28.04 21.55 -1.44
CA GLN A 160 -26.75 21.43 -0.76
C GLN A 160 -25.92 22.71 -0.90
N VAL A 161 -25.79 23.25 -2.11
CA VAL A 161 -25.09 24.52 -2.35
C VAL A 161 -25.74 25.64 -1.55
N LYS A 162 -27.08 25.77 -1.61
CA LYS A 162 -27.82 26.75 -0.79
C LYS A 162 -27.57 26.56 0.71
N SER A 163 -27.56 25.33 1.21
CA SER A 163 -27.28 25.05 2.63
C SER A 163 -25.84 25.42 3.00
N THR A 164 -24.89 25.25 2.09
CA THR A 164 -23.47 25.58 2.30
C THR A 164 -23.28 27.09 2.32
N ILE A 165 -23.92 27.82 1.40
CA ILE A 165 -23.99 29.29 1.41
C ILE A 165 -24.57 29.80 2.75
N ARG A 166 -25.66 29.19 3.23
CA ARG A 166 -26.23 29.53 4.55
C ARG A 166 -25.33 29.17 5.73
N LYS A 167 -24.58 28.07 5.69
CA LYS A 167 -23.58 27.77 6.74
C LYS A 167 -22.41 28.76 6.71
N PHE A 168 -22.05 29.23 5.52
CA PHE A 168 -21.10 30.34 5.36
C PHE A 168 -21.63 31.65 5.96
N LYS A 169 -22.95 31.86 5.95
CA LYS A 169 -23.64 33.05 6.51
C LYS A 169 -23.53 33.24 8.00
N ASP A 170 -23.44 32.16 8.77
CA ASP A 170 -23.29 32.27 10.22
C ASP A 170 -21.84 32.62 10.65
N LEU A 171 -20.90 32.71 9.69
CA LEU A 171 -19.45 32.68 9.95
C LEU A 171 -18.64 33.71 9.15
N VAL A 172 -19.26 34.45 8.21
CA VAL A 172 -18.68 35.58 7.46
C VAL A 172 -19.70 36.73 7.42
N ASP A 173 -19.30 37.94 7.80
CA ASP A 173 -20.19 39.11 8.00
C ASP A 173 -21.02 39.54 6.75
N ASP A 174 -20.73 39.01 5.54
CA ASP A 174 -21.24 39.49 4.24
C ASP A 174 -22.12 38.50 3.44
N ALA A 175 -22.51 37.35 3.99
CA ALA A 175 -23.24 36.35 3.21
C ALA A 175 -24.67 36.75 2.77
N THR A 176 -25.20 37.86 3.31
CA THR A 176 -26.45 38.48 2.83
C THR A 176 -26.37 38.92 1.37
N ASP A 177 -25.18 39.18 0.84
CA ASP A 177 -24.99 39.56 -0.56
C ASP A 177 -24.77 38.36 -1.48
N ILE A 178 -24.23 37.23 -0.97
CA ILE A 178 -24.12 36.00 -1.77
C ILE A 178 -25.50 35.50 -2.21
N GLU A 179 -26.49 35.44 -1.32
CA GLU A 179 -27.84 34.98 -1.67
C GLU A 179 -28.57 35.93 -2.66
N LYS A 180 -28.18 37.22 -2.73
CA LYS A 180 -28.77 38.19 -3.67
C LYS A 180 -28.13 38.17 -5.05
N HIS A 181 -26.84 37.79 -5.10
CA HIS A 181 -26.00 37.85 -6.29
C HIS A 181 -25.64 36.46 -6.84
N ALA A 182 -26.02 35.36 -6.19
CA ALA A 182 -25.82 34.00 -6.71
C ALA A 182 -27.15 33.24 -6.81
N THR A 183 -27.46 32.73 -8.01
CA THR A 183 -28.63 31.89 -8.24
C THR A 183 -28.21 30.52 -8.71
N VAL A 184 -28.84 29.49 -8.14
CA VAL A 184 -28.56 28.09 -8.45
C VAL A 184 -29.64 27.53 -9.36
N TYR A 185 -29.26 26.98 -10.51
CA TYR A 185 -30.15 26.42 -11.52
C TYR A 185 -29.81 24.97 -11.85
N SER A 186 -30.82 24.15 -12.15
CA SER A 186 -30.59 22.89 -12.86
C SER A 186 -30.36 23.17 -14.34
N ILE A 187 -29.39 22.48 -14.97
CA ILE A 187 -29.10 22.67 -16.40
C ILE A 187 -30.34 22.47 -17.30
N GLN A 188 -31.19 21.48 -17.02
CA GLN A 188 -32.37 21.19 -17.86
C GLN A 188 -33.41 22.32 -17.85
N TRP A 189 -33.47 23.08 -16.75
CA TRP A 189 -34.32 24.26 -16.67
C TRP A 189 -33.63 25.44 -17.36
N LEU A 190 -32.35 25.66 -17.05
CA LEU A 190 -31.60 26.82 -17.54
C LEU A 190 -31.52 26.83 -19.07
N THR A 191 -31.24 25.70 -19.72
CA THR A 191 -31.18 25.61 -21.20
C THR A 191 -32.48 26.04 -21.89
N ARG A 192 -33.64 25.94 -21.22
CA ARG A 192 -34.93 26.34 -21.78
C ARG A 192 -35.32 27.80 -21.47
N HIS A 193 -34.75 28.39 -20.42
CA HIS A 193 -35.20 29.68 -19.88
C HIS A 193 -34.09 30.72 -19.72
N TYR A 194 -32.85 30.46 -20.15
CA TYR A 194 -31.72 31.39 -19.96
C TYR A 194 -31.96 32.78 -20.60
N GLY A 195 -32.77 32.83 -21.67
CA GLY A 195 -33.20 34.09 -22.29
C GLY A 195 -34.09 34.92 -21.37
N GLU A 196 -34.96 34.27 -20.62
CA GLU A 196 -35.97 34.86 -19.73
C GLU A 196 -35.43 35.28 -18.36
N VAL A 197 -34.26 34.77 -17.95
CA VAL A 197 -33.64 35.17 -16.68
C VAL A 197 -33.19 36.63 -16.74
N GLU A 198 -33.79 37.50 -15.93
CA GLU A 198 -33.48 38.94 -15.91
C GLU A 198 -32.02 39.23 -15.52
N LYS A 199 -31.55 38.63 -14.42
CA LYS A 199 -30.18 38.85 -13.92
C LYS A 199 -29.16 37.99 -14.68
N LYS A 200 -28.48 38.59 -15.66
CA LYS A 200 -27.44 37.91 -16.45
C LYS A 200 -26.16 37.68 -15.62
N PRO A 201 -25.43 36.58 -15.83
CA PRO A 201 -24.27 36.24 -15.01
C PRO A 201 -22.99 36.93 -15.50
N GLY A 202 -22.14 37.37 -14.57
CA GLY A 202 -20.73 37.62 -14.82
C GLY A 202 -19.87 36.35 -14.70
N LEU A 203 -20.33 35.36 -13.92
CA LEU A 203 -19.68 34.07 -13.71
C LEU A 203 -20.71 32.94 -13.79
N ILE A 204 -20.37 31.88 -14.54
CA ILE A 204 -21.14 30.63 -14.59
C ILE A 204 -20.26 29.52 -14.00
N ILE A 205 -20.69 28.93 -12.88
CA ILE A 205 -20.02 27.80 -12.26
C ILE A 205 -20.80 26.52 -12.56
N ILE A 206 -20.12 25.47 -13.02
CA ILE A 206 -20.69 24.18 -13.35
C ILE A 206 -20.15 23.14 -12.36
N ASP A 207 -20.99 22.64 -11.47
CA ASP A 207 -20.65 21.55 -10.56
C ASP A 207 -20.84 20.18 -11.25
N GLU A 208 -19.96 19.23 -10.94
CA GLU A 208 -19.83 17.96 -11.67
C GLU A 208 -19.69 18.17 -13.19
N ALA A 209 -18.78 19.06 -13.58
CA ALA A 209 -18.56 19.50 -14.96
C ALA A 209 -18.21 18.36 -15.93
N HIS A 210 -17.85 17.18 -15.44
CA HIS A 210 -17.66 16.01 -16.29
C HIS A 210 -18.96 15.52 -16.96
N HIS A 211 -20.13 15.90 -16.44
CA HIS A 211 -21.42 15.71 -17.09
C HIS A 211 -21.76 16.79 -18.12
N ALA A 212 -20.88 17.78 -18.34
CA ALA A 212 -21.13 18.81 -19.33
C ALA A 212 -21.14 18.19 -20.74
N VAL A 213 -22.34 17.85 -21.21
CA VAL A 213 -22.57 17.38 -22.58
C VAL A 213 -22.42 18.57 -23.52
N ALA A 214 -21.58 18.41 -24.54
CA ALA A 214 -21.12 19.41 -25.51
C ALA A 214 -22.21 20.19 -26.29
N LYS A 215 -23.52 19.91 -26.11
CA LYS A 215 -24.60 20.70 -26.74
C LYS A 215 -25.43 21.48 -25.73
N THR A 216 -25.82 20.86 -24.60
CA THR A 216 -26.73 21.47 -23.62
C THR A 216 -26.06 22.53 -22.76
N TYR A 217 -24.81 22.29 -22.36
CA TYR A 217 -24.02 23.30 -21.63
C TYR A 217 -23.49 24.37 -22.58
N SER A 218 -23.03 23.97 -23.77
CA SER A 218 -22.51 24.89 -24.78
C SER A 218 -23.54 25.92 -25.21
N SER A 219 -24.82 25.58 -25.33
CA SER A 219 -25.85 26.57 -25.68
C SER A 219 -25.98 27.69 -24.63
N VAL A 220 -25.88 27.35 -23.34
CA VAL A 220 -25.90 28.33 -22.25
C VAL A 220 -24.60 29.13 -22.22
N ILE A 221 -23.44 28.48 -22.31
CA ILE A 221 -22.14 29.15 -22.25
C ILE A 221 -21.95 30.12 -23.45
N ASN A 222 -22.36 29.69 -24.65
CA ASN A 222 -22.24 30.49 -25.87
C ASN A 222 -23.22 31.68 -25.89
N ALA A 223 -24.35 31.59 -25.18
CA ALA A 223 -25.29 32.70 -25.04
C ALA A 223 -24.74 33.86 -24.19
N PHE A 224 -23.70 33.62 -23.38
CA PHE A 224 -23.11 34.63 -22.49
C PHE A 224 -21.60 34.81 -22.74
N PRO A 225 -21.20 35.37 -23.91
CA PRO A 225 -19.80 35.44 -24.34
C PRO A 225 -18.88 36.28 -23.42
N GLN A 226 -19.45 37.11 -22.55
CA GLN A 226 -18.70 37.96 -21.63
C GLN A 226 -18.53 37.35 -20.22
N SER A 227 -19.24 36.26 -19.93
CA SER A 227 -19.15 35.62 -18.61
C SER A 227 -17.92 34.73 -18.50
N LYS A 228 -17.26 34.77 -17.34
CA LYS A 228 -16.27 33.76 -16.93
C LYS A 228 -16.96 32.43 -16.66
N ILE A 229 -16.28 31.32 -16.95
CA ILE A 229 -16.83 29.96 -16.76
C ILE A 229 -15.90 29.16 -15.84
N LEU A 230 -16.44 28.52 -14.82
CA LEU A 230 -15.71 27.62 -13.94
C LEU A 230 -16.36 26.24 -13.92
N GLY A 231 -15.67 25.21 -14.36
CA GLY A 231 -16.07 23.82 -14.16
C GLY A 231 -15.42 23.25 -12.91
N LEU A 232 -16.17 22.55 -12.06
CA LEU A 232 -15.63 21.82 -10.92
C LEU A 232 -15.95 20.33 -11.09
N THR A 233 -14.94 19.47 -10.99
CA THR A 233 -15.13 18.01 -11.11
C THR A 233 -14.10 17.22 -10.32
N ALA A 234 -14.44 16.00 -9.92
CA ALA A 234 -13.44 15.04 -9.43
C ALA A 234 -12.60 14.44 -10.55
N THR A 235 -13.18 14.36 -11.75
CA THR A 235 -12.67 13.55 -12.85
C THR A 235 -12.89 14.30 -14.16
N PRO A 236 -11.88 14.97 -14.73
CA PRO A 236 -11.96 15.66 -16.01
C PRO A 236 -11.89 14.66 -17.18
N CYS A 237 -12.77 13.66 -17.17
CA CYS A 237 -12.84 12.63 -18.20
C CYS A 237 -14.31 12.35 -18.59
N ARG A 238 -14.57 12.09 -19.87
CA ARG A 238 -15.87 11.60 -20.38
C ARG A 238 -15.76 10.13 -20.76
N LEU A 239 -16.80 9.35 -20.53
CA LEU A 239 -16.84 7.95 -20.97
C LEU A 239 -16.72 7.83 -22.50
N THR A 240 -17.23 8.82 -23.23
CA THR A 240 -17.15 8.92 -24.69
C THR A 240 -15.79 9.38 -25.21
N ALA A 241 -14.79 9.60 -24.33
CA ALA A 241 -13.48 10.16 -24.65
C ALA A 241 -13.52 11.49 -25.43
N GLN A 242 -14.62 12.25 -25.33
CA GLN A 242 -14.69 13.58 -25.94
C GLN A 242 -13.92 14.59 -25.09
N PRO A 243 -13.13 15.50 -25.70
CA PRO A 243 -12.38 16.50 -24.96
C PRO A 243 -13.29 17.48 -24.23
N PHE A 244 -12.75 18.13 -23.20
CA PHE A 244 -13.33 19.29 -22.52
C PHE A 244 -12.76 20.62 -23.01
N THR A 245 -11.76 20.58 -23.89
CA THR A 245 -11.19 21.76 -24.56
C THR A 245 -12.20 22.49 -25.46
N ASP A 246 -13.35 21.84 -25.73
CA ASP A 246 -14.52 22.44 -26.38
C ASP A 246 -15.23 23.48 -25.51
N LEU A 247 -15.07 23.41 -24.19
CA LEU A 247 -15.78 24.23 -23.20
C LEU A 247 -14.85 25.02 -22.28
N PHE A 248 -13.66 24.46 -21.98
CA PHE A 248 -12.72 24.98 -21.00
C PHE A 248 -11.36 25.18 -21.66
N GLU A 249 -10.76 26.35 -21.47
CA GLU A 249 -9.46 26.70 -22.07
C GLU A 249 -8.28 26.08 -21.30
N GLU A 250 -8.43 25.88 -19.98
CA GLU A 250 -7.34 25.43 -19.10
C GLU A 250 -7.85 24.49 -17.99
N LEU A 251 -7.05 23.48 -17.63
CA LEU A 251 -7.29 22.56 -16.51
C LEU A 251 -6.40 22.90 -15.30
N LEU A 252 -7.02 23.23 -14.18
CA LEU A 252 -6.34 23.40 -12.89
C LEU A 252 -6.49 22.14 -12.04
N GLN A 253 -5.37 21.46 -11.83
CA GLN A 253 -5.32 20.23 -11.04
C GLN A 253 -4.95 20.51 -9.58
N SER A 254 -5.68 19.89 -8.64
CA SER A 254 -5.33 19.87 -7.21
C SER A 254 -4.36 18.74 -6.88
N TRP A 255 -4.05 18.56 -5.60
CA TRP A 255 -3.25 17.44 -5.12
C TRP A 255 -3.86 16.08 -5.48
N THR A 256 -3.00 15.06 -5.56
CA THR A 256 -3.41 13.69 -5.86
C THR A 256 -4.11 13.05 -4.67
N ILE A 257 -4.89 11.99 -4.88
CA ILE A 257 -5.56 11.28 -3.76
C ILE A 257 -4.52 10.80 -2.75
N GLY A 258 -3.37 10.30 -3.21
CA GLY A 258 -2.27 9.90 -2.35
C GLY A 258 -1.77 11.03 -1.45
N GLU A 259 -1.56 12.22 -2.01
CA GLU A 259 -1.12 13.39 -1.23
C GLU A 259 -2.15 13.81 -0.18
N PHE A 260 -3.44 13.81 -0.52
CA PHE A 260 -4.51 14.09 0.45
C PHE A 260 -4.57 13.06 1.59
N ILE A 261 -4.29 11.78 1.31
CA ILE A 261 -4.21 10.74 2.35
C ILE A 261 -2.95 10.96 3.20
N ALA A 262 -1.80 11.23 2.59
CA ALA A 262 -0.54 11.48 3.30
C ALA A 262 -0.65 12.67 4.27
N LYS A 263 -1.34 13.75 3.84
CA LYS A 263 -1.62 14.94 4.66
C LYS A 263 -2.82 14.77 5.60
N LYS A 264 -3.43 13.58 5.66
CA LYS A 264 -4.55 13.23 6.54
C LYS A 264 -5.82 14.05 6.30
N TYR A 265 -5.98 14.59 5.09
CA TYR A 265 -7.24 15.18 4.62
C TYR A 265 -8.21 14.10 4.12
N LEU A 266 -7.66 12.97 3.65
CA LEU A 266 -8.40 11.74 3.36
C LEU A 266 -7.90 10.61 4.25
N SER A 267 -8.75 9.61 4.44
CA SER A 267 -8.49 8.38 5.21
C SER A 267 -7.65 7.41 4.39
N LEU A 268 -6.79 6.66 5.09
CA LEU A 268 -6.21 5.41 4.56
C LEU A 268 -7.33 4.42 4.21
N TYR A 269 -7.01 3.43 3.38
CA TYR A 269 -7.94 2.37 3.02
C TYR A 269 -7.27 1.01 2.82
N ASP A 270 -8.06 -0.04 3.03
CA ASP A 270 -7.82 -1.40 2.53
C ASP A 270 -8.65 -1.58 1.26
N TYR A 271 -8.07 -2.17 0.21
CA TYR A 271 -8.75 -2.46 -1.04
C TYR A 271 -8.71 -3.97 -1.31
N MET A 272 -9.90 -4.56 -1.33
CA MET A 272 -10.11 -5.96 -1.62
C MET A 272 -10.96 -6.09 -2.87
N SER A 273 -10.60 -7.00 -3.76
CA SER A 273 -11.38 -7.25 -4.98
C SER A 273 -11.62 -8.73 -5.23
N VAL A 274 -12.71 -9.06 -5.92
CA VAL A 274 -12.96 -10.43 -6.39
C VAL A 274 -11.83 -10.91 -7.31
N ARG A 275 -11.45 -12.18 -7.17
CA ARG A 275 -10.44 -12.79 -8.05
C ARG A 275 -10.90 -12.78 -9.51
N PRO A 276 -9.98 -12.68 -10.49
CA PRO A 276 -10.32 -12.79 -11.91
C PRO A 276 -11.08 -14.07 -12.29
N SER A 277 -10.83 -15.16 -11.56
CA SER A 277 -11.50 -16.46 -11.72
C SER A 277 -12.88 -16.56 -11.04
N SER A 278 -13.39 -15.49 -10.41
CA SER A 278 -14.69 -15.51 -9.73
C SER A 278 -15.87 -15.66 -10.71
N ALA A 279 -16.94 -16.33 -10.26
CA ALA A 279 -18.19 -16.43 -11.00
C ALA A 279 -18.80 -15.07 -11.36
N ASP A 280 -18.75 -14.08 -10.46
CA ASP A 280 -19.28 -12.73 -10.74
C ASP A 280 -18.49 -12.04 -11.85
N ILE A 281 -17.17 -12.24 -11.90
CA ILE A 281 -16.33 -11.68 -12.97
C ILE A 281 -16.69 -12.30 -14.32
N ARG A 282 -16.90 -13.63 -14.40
CA ARG A 282 -17.36 -14.27 -15.64
C ARG A 282 -18.70 -13.69 -16.13
N ILE A 283 -19.62 -13.42 -15.21
CA ILE A 283 -20.91 -12.80 -15.52
C ILE A 283 -20.70 -11.36 -16.05
N ILE A 284 -19.85 -10.57 -15.38
CA ILE A 284 -19.59 -9.18 -15.73
C ILE A 284 -18.90 -9.06 -17.10
N ASN A 285 -17.92 -9.92 -17.39
CA ASN A 285 -17.24 -9.96 -18.69
C ASN A 285 -18.24 -10.27 -19.83
N GLY A 286 -19.35 -10.96 -19.53
CA GLY A 286 -20.42 -11.26 -20.49
C GLY A 286 -21.44 -10.12 -20.70
N LEU A 287 -21.30 -8.96 -20.06
CA LEU A 287 -22.22 -7.83 -20.21
C LEU A 287 -21.95 -7.04 -21.50
N ASN A 288 -22.88 -7.13 -22.45
CA ASN A 288 -22.68 -6.58 -23.79
C ASN A 288 -23.58 -5.37 -24.09
N ARG A 289 -24.68 -5.18 -23.36
CA ARG A 289 -25.61 -4.07 -23.61
C ARG A 289 -25.14 -2.80 -22.92
N ARG A 290 -25.33 -1.66 -23.58
CA ARG A 290 -25.00 -0.32 -23.07
C ARG A 290 -26.25 0.50 -22.77
N GLY A 291 -26.15 1.39 -21.78
CA GLY A 291 -27.14 2.39 -21.45
C GLY A 291 -26.99 3.67 -22.28
N VAL A 292 -27.89 4.63 -22.07
CA VAL A 292 -27.89 5.94 -22.76
C VAL A 292 -26.63 6.76 -22.48
N ASP A 293 -26.02 6.56 -21.31
CA ASP A 293 -24.78 7.22 -20.88
C ASP A 293 -23.51 6.50 -21.34
N GLY A 294 -23.64 5.41 -22.11
CA GLY A 294 -22.53 4.56 -22.57
C GLY A 294 -22.04 3.53 -21.53
N ASP A 295 -22.58 3.56 -20.30
CA ASP A 295 -22.25 2.59 -19.25
C ASP A 295 -22.97 1.24 -19.49
N PHE A 296 -22.74 0.23 -18.65
CA PHE A 296 -23.49 -1.02 -18.74
C PHE A 296 -25.01 -0.80 -18.60
N SER A 297 -25.79 -1.58 -19.35
CA SER A 297 -27.25 -1.54 -19.26
C SER A 297 -27.72 -1.96 -17.85
N VAL A 298 -28.44 -1.07 -17.17
CA VAL A 298 -29.01 -1.34 -15.83
C VAL A 298 -29.90 -2.57 -15.82
N ARG A 299 -30.63 -2.80 -16.92
CA ARG A 299 -31.50 -3.97 -17.07
C ARG A 299 -30.69 -5.26 -17.16
N GLU A 300 -29.66 -5.29 -18.00
CA GLU A 300 -28.82 -6.48 -18.17
C GLU A 300 -28.04 -6.82 -16.90
N MET A 301 -27.47 -5.79 -16.24
CA MET A 301 -26.80 -5.97 -14.95
C MET A 301 -27.74 -6.61 -13.92
N ALA A 302 -28.98 -6.11 -13.79
CA ALA A 302 -29.95 -6.66 -12.86
C ALA A 302 -30.35 -8.09 -13.22
N GLU A 303 -30.65 -8.37 -14.51
CA GLU A 303 -30.98 -9.73 -14.99
C GLU A 303 -29.89 -10.77 -14.66
N LYS A 304 -28.63 -10.35 -14.55
CA LYS A 304 -27.48 -11.23 -14.40
C LYS A 304 -26.88 -11.28 -12.98
N LEU A 305 -26.96 -10.19 -12.22
CA LEU A 305 -26.31 -10.05 -10.91
C LEU A 305 -27.31 -9.96 -9.74
N ASP A 306 -28.58 -9.64 -9.99
CA ASP A 306 -29.63 -9.67 -8.96
C ASP A 306 -30.19 -11.09 -8.81
N ILE A 307 -29.29 -12.02 -8.49
CA ILE A 307 -29.57 -13.45 -8.32
C ILE A 307 -29.02 -13.94 -6.99
N ARG A 308 -29.67 -14.95 -6.40
CA ARG A 308 -29.34 -15.45 -5.06
C ARG A 308 -27.85 -15.77 -4.85
N PRO A 309 -27.11 -16.41 -5.78
CA PRO A 309 -25.68 -16.66 -5.59
C PRO A 309 -24.85 -15.38 -5.47
N SER A 310 -25.14 -14.35 -6.29
CA SER A 310 -24.44 -13.07 -6.23
C SER A 310 -24.79 -12.31 -4.94
N LEU A 311 -26.07 -12.30 -4.53
CA LEU A 311 -26.50 -11.71 -3.24
C LEU A 311 -25.80 -12.38 -2.04
N GLN A 312 -25.67 -13.71 -2.08
CA GLN A 312 -24.96 -14.48 -1.06
C GLN A 312 -23.49 -14.09 -0.98
N ARG A 313 -22.77 -14.02 -2.12
CA ARG A 313 -21.36 -13.59 -2.15
C ARG A 313 -21.17 -12.17 -1.63
N LEU A 314 -22.08 -11.24 -1.97
CA LEU A 314 -22.07 -9.88 -1.41
C LEU A 314 -22.17 -9.90 0.12
N CYS A 315 -23.12 -10.67 0.65
CA CYS A 315 -23.33 -10.80 2.10
C CYS A 315 -22.14 -11.44 2.80
N ASP A 316 -21.63 -12.54 2.27
CA ASP A 316 -20.50 -13.26 2.84
C ASP A 316 -19.24 -12.39 2.88
N THR A 317 -19.02 -11.56 1.86
CA THR A 317 -17.91 -10.60 1.84
C THR A 317 -18.01 -9.61 3.01
N VAL A 318 -19.20 -9.07 3.29
CA VAL A 318 -19.40 -8.17 4.44
C VAL A 318 -19.22 -8.91 5.75
N LEU A 319 -19.77 -10.11 5.90
CA LEU A 319 -19.64 -10.93 7.12
C LEU A 319 -18.19 -11.33 7.42
N ARG A 320 -17.36 -11.54 6.40
CA ARG A 320 -15.95 -11.91 6.56
C ARG A 320 -15.06 -10.71 6.86
N TYR A 321 -15.17 -9.64 6.07
CA TYR A 321 -14.18 -8.55 6.07
C TYR A 321 -14.65 -7.26 6.74
N ALA A 322 -15.96 -7.04 6.80
CA ALA A 322 -16.55 -5.81 7.33
C ALA A 322 -17.60 -6.06 8.43
N LYS A 323 -17.48 -7.19 9.15
CA LYS A 323 -18.41 -7.56 10.20
C LYS A 323 -18.51 -6.48 11.27
N ASN A 324 -19.73 -6.15 11.68
CA ASN A 324 -20.04 -5.12 12.68
C ASN A 324 -19.60 -3.69 12.31
N LYS A 325 -19.19 -3.44 11.07
CA LYS A 325 -18.81 -2.11 10.61
C LYS A 325 -20.00 -1.37 10.02
N LYS A 326 -19.90 -0.05 10.02
CA LYS A 326 -20.85 0.81 9.33
C LYS A 326 -20.43 1.00 7.87
N GLY A 327 -21.34 0.83 6.92
CA GLY A 327 -20.95 0.95 5.50
C GLY A 327 -22.05 1.29 4.52
N ILE A 328 -21.60 1.48 3.29
CA ILE A 328 -22.43 1.85 2.13
C ILE A 328 -22.23 0.81 1.04
N VAL A 329 -23.33 0.27 0.52
CA VAL A 329 -23.33 -0.63 -0.63
C VAL A 329 -23.89 0.10 -1.85
N TYR A 330 -23.18 0.06 -2.97
CA TYR A 330 -23.63 0.66 -4.23
C TYR A 330 -24.30 -0.39 -5.12
N ALA A 331 -25.62 -0.31 -5.22
CA ALA A 331 -26.45 -1.27 -5.95
C ALA A 331 -26.77 -0.80 -7.39
N ILE A 332 -27.29 -1.74 -8.18
CA ILE A 332 -27.57 -1.54 -9.62
C ILE A 332 -28.80 -0.66 -9.82
N ASN A 333 -29.92 -1.05 -9.22
CA ASN A 333 -31.22 -0.37 -9.28
C ASN A 333 -31.96 -0.56 -7.93
N ILE A 334 -33.15 0.04 -7.81
CA ILE A 334 -33.95 0.02 -6.57
C ILE A 334 -34.27 -1.39 -6.10
N GLN A 335 -34.69 -2.26 -7.02
CA GLN A 335 -35.05 -3.65 -6.70
C GLN A 335 -33.84 -4.44 -6.17
N HIS A 336 -32.69 -4.35 -6.84
CA HIS A 336 -31.45 -4.99 -6.40
C HIS A 336 -31.03 -4.47 -5.01
N ALA A 337 -31.21 -3.18 -4.73
CA ALA A 337 -30.92 -2.63 -3.41
C ALA A 337 -31.82 -3.19 -2.31
N GLU A 338 -33.11 -3.35 -2.61
CA GLU A 338 -34.09 -3.96 -1.70
C GLU A 338 -33.73 -5.43 -1.43
N HIS A 339 -33.42 -6.21 -2.47
CA HIS A 339 -32.99 -7.61 -2.33
C HIS A 339 -31.68 -7.77 -1.55
N ILE A 340 -30.65 -6.94 -1.80
CA ILE A 340 -29.41 -6.96 -1.01
C ILE A 340 -29.74 -6.66 0.47
N ALA A 341 -30.51 -5.60 0.72
CA ALA A 341 -30.82 -5.21 2.10
C ALA A 341 -31.64 -6.28 2.83
N GLU A 342 -32.57 -6.94 2.15
CA GLU A 342 -33.33 -8.08 2.67
C GLU A 342 -32.43 -9.26 3.00
N PHE A 343 -31.60 -9.69 2.04
CA PHE A 343 -30.67 -10.80 2.23
C PHE A 343 -29.70 -10.52 3.39
N TYR A 344 -29.24 -9.28 3.54
CA TYR A 344 -28.36 -8.86 4.63
C TYR A 344 -29.06 -8.98 5.98
N ARG A 345 -30.33 -8.55 6.07
CA ARG A 345 -31.13 -8.67 7.31
C ARG A 345 -31.36 -10.13 7.68
N GLU A 346 -31.65 -10.99 6.72
CA GLU A 346 -31.81 -12.45 6.94
C GLU A 346 -30.54 -13.08 7.51
N ASN A 347 -29.37 -12.52 7.20
CA ASN A 347 -28.07 -12.99 7.67
C ASN A 347 -27.49 -12.14 8.81
N GLY A 348 -28.33 -11.38 9.52
CA GLY A 348 -27.97 -10.67 10.75
C GLY A 348 -27.23 -9.34 10.56
N ILE A 349 -27.16 -8.79 9.34
CA ILE A 349 -26.63 -7.46 9.06
C ILE A 349 -27.80 -6.46 9.02
N LYS A 350 -27.75 -5.41 9.86
CA LYS A 350 -28.82 -4.40 9.89
C LYS A 350 -28.72 -3.45 8.70
N ALA A 351 -29.36 -3.82 7.60
CA ALA A 351 -29.31 -3.11 6.32
C ALA A 351 -30.65 -2.48 5.91
N GLU A 352 -30.60 -1.30 5.31
CA GLU A 352 -31.78 -0.59 4.76
C GLU A 352 -31.48 -0.07 3.35
N ALA A 353 -32.44 -0.24 2.44
CA ALA A 353 -32.35 0.25 1.07
C ALA A 353 -32.88 1.69 0.97
N VAL A 354 -32.13 2.56 0.29
CA VAL A 354 -32.50 3.98 0.12
C VAL A 354 -32.26 4.43 -1.32
N SER A 355 -33.25 5.10 -1.90
CA SER A 355 -33.18 5.67 -3.25
C SER A 355 -33.87 7.04 -3.33
N ASN A 356 -33.72 7.74 -4.46
CA ASN A 356 -34.38 9.01 -4.72
C ASN A 356 -35.92 8.92 -4.72
N LYS A 357 -36.48 7.72 -4.89
CA LYS A 357 -37.92 7.45 -4.81
C LYS A 357 -38.40 7.21 -3.38
N THR A 358 -37.49 7.02 -2.42
CA THR A 358 -37.86 6.88 -1.00
C THR A 358 -38.48 8.19 -0.50
N PRO A 359 -39.70 8.17 0.08
CA PRO A 359 -40.36 9.39 0.54
C PRO A 359 -39.47 10.20 1.49
N THR A 360 -39.41 11.53 1.31
CA THR A 360 -38.47 12.43 2.01
C THR A 360 -38.44 12.22 3.53
N ARG A 361 -39.62 12.06 4.17
CA ARG A 361 -39.72 11.83 5.62
C ARG A 361 -39.05 10.50 6.02
N LYS A 362 -39.31 9.43 5.28
CA LYS A 362 -38.73 8.09 5.52
C LYS A 362 -37.22 8.10 5.26
N ARG A 363 -36.79 8.72 4.16
CA ARG A 363 -35.36 8.88 3.84
C ARG A 363 -34.62 9.62 4.97
N ASN A 364 -35.15 10.75 5.44
CA ASN A 364 -34.53 11.51 6.52
C ASN A 364 -34.44 10.72 7.84
N ASP A 365 -35.46 9.90 8.14
CA ASP A 365 -35.46 9.03 9.32
C ASP A 365 -34.39 7.94 9.22
N ILE A 366 -34.32 7.22 8.09
CA ILE A 366 -33.29 6.19 7.83
C ILE A 366 -31.90 6.80 7.95
N LEU A 367 -31.66 7.93 7.29
CA LEU A 367 -30.35 8.59 7.32
C LEU A 367 -29.97 9.08 8.73
N LYS A 368 -30.96 9.53 9.51
CA LYS A 368 -30.75 9.91 10.91
C LYS A 368 -30.38 8.70 11.77
N ARG A 369 -31.16 7.61 11.70
CA ARG A 369 -30.91 6.36 12.43
C ARG A 369 -29.55 5.77 12.08
N PHE A 370 -29.21 5.75 10.81
CA PHE A 370 -27.88 5.35 10.35
C PHE A 370 -26.81 6.24 10.96
N LYS A 371 -26.92 7.58 10.90
CA LYS A 371 -25.95 8.50 11.51
C LYS A 371 -25.79 8.31 13.02
N GLU A 372 -26.89 8.06 13.73
CA GLU A 372 -26.90 7.84 15.19
C GLU A 372 -26.43 6.43 15.60
N THR A 373 -26.24 5.53 14.63
CA THR A 373 -25.68 4.19 14.87
C THR A 373 -24.19 4.30 15.20
N PRO A 374 -23.76 3.80 16.38
CA PRO A 374 -22.37 3.91 16.85
C PRO A 374 -21.42 3.04 16.02
N THR A 375 -20.21 3.56 15.80
CA THR A 375 -19.15 2.92 14.99
C THR A 375 -17.98 2.39 15.85
N ASP A 376 -17.90 2.80 17.12
CA ASP A 376 -16.79 2.52 18.03
C ASP A 376 -17.04 1.34 18.97
N GLY A 377 -18.17 0.64 18.81
CA GLY A 377 -18.59 -0.44 19.70
C GLY A 377 -18.93 0.03 21.12
N SER A 378 -19.11 1.34 21.34
CA SER A 378 -19.41 1.92 22.67
C SER A 378 -20.70 1.37 23.31
N ARG A 379 -21.61 0.82 22.50
CA ARG A 379 -22.78 0.08 22.96
C ARG A 379 -23.17 -1.03 21.99
N PRO A 380 -23.87 -2.08 22.45
CA PRO A 380 -24.53 -3.02 21.56
C PRO A 380 -25.47 -2.31 20.59
N LEU A 381 -25.59 -2.86 19.38
CA LEU A 381 -26.54 -2.38 18.39
C LEU A 381 -27.97 -2.68 18.85
N ARG A 382 -28.80 -1.66 18.83
CA ARG A 382 -30.24 -1.74 19.12
C ARG A 382 -30.97 -2.19 17.87
N ASP A 383 -32.20 -2.66 18.03
CA ASP A 383 -33.04 -3.15 16.92
C ASP A 383 -33.34 -2.07 15.87
N ASP A 384 -33.39 -0.82 16.27
CA ASP A 384 -33.59 0.33 15.40
C ASP A 384 -32.30 0.86 14.74
N ASP A 385 -31.12 0.36 15.10
CA ASP A 385 -29.86 0.80 14.49
C ASP A 385 -29.71 0.27 13.06
N ILE A 386 -29.02 1.04 12.22
CA ILE A 386 -28.77 0.69 10.82
C ILE A 386 -27.25 0.70 10.62
N GLN A 387 -26.70 -0.46 10.27
CA GLN A 387 -25.27 -0.63 10.01
C GLN A 387 -24.92 -0.38 8.55
N VAL A 388 -25.81 -0.75 7.63
CA VAL A 388 -25.55 -0.70 6.20
C VAL A 388 -26.66 0.04 5.47
N ILE A 389 -26.28 1.02 4.65
CA ILE A 389 -27.21 1.59 3.66
C ILE A 389 -26.89 1.00 2.30
N VAL A 390 -27.89 0.37 1.69
CA VAL A 390 -27.82 -0.07 0.30
C VAL A 390 -28.39 1.04 -0.58
N ASN A 391 -27.52 1.65 -1.36
CA ASN A 391 -27.76 2.89 -2.07
C ASN A 391 -27.96 2.67 -3.57
N VAL A 392 -28.92 3.41 -4.12
CA VAL A 392 -29.10 3.58 -5.57
C VAL A 392 -29.15 5.06 -5.88
N GLN A 393 -28.05 5.56 -6.45
CA GLN A 393 -27.93 6.95 -6.94
C GLN A 393 -28.19 8.05 -5.89
N LEU A 394 -28.28 7.71 -4.59
CA LEU A 394 -28.58 8.60 -3.47
C LEU A 394 -27.33 9.28 -2.90
N PHE A 395 -26.20 8.56 -2.75
CA PHE A 395 -24.96 9.17 -2.23
C PHE A 395 -24.21 10.03 -3.25
N ASP A 396 -24.79 10.15 -4.43
CA ASP A 396 -24.45 11.19 -5.37
C ASP A 396 -25.14 12.54 -5.05
N GLU A 397 -26.14 12.54 -4.15
CA GLU A 397 -27.03 13.67 -3.78
C GLU A 397 -26.47 14.55 -2.65
N GLY A 398 -25.16 14.52 -2.41
CA GLY A 398 -24.56 15.45 -1.44
C GLY A 398 -24.76 15.12 0.03
N TRP A 399 -25.32 13.95 0.34
CA TRP A 399 -25.37 13.45 1.72
C TRP A 399 -23.99 12.97 2.17
N ASP A 400 -23.54 13.48 3.31
CA ASP A 400 -22.20 13.25 3.83
C ASP A 400 -22.22 12.28 5.01
N VAL A 401 -21.55 11.14 4.83
CA VAL A 401 -21.34 10.10 5.85
C VAL A 401 -19.83 9.91 6.03
N PRO A 402 -19.15 10.81 6.74
CA PRO A 402 -17.71 10.70 6.94
C PRO A 402 -17.33 9.47 7.79
N ASP A 403 -18.27 8.97 8.60
CA ASP A 403 -18.11 7.85 9.53
C ASP A 403 -18.39 6.47 8.91
N ALA A 404 -18.58 6.37 7.58
CA ALA A 404 -18.61 5.09 6.89
C ALA A 404 -17.23 4.41 7.01
N GLU A 405 -17.19 3.20 7.53
CA GLU A 405 -15.97 2.40 7.70
C GLU A 405 -15.72 1.46 6.51
N PHE A 406 -16.74 1.13 5.74
CA PHE A 406 -16.56 0.37 4.50
C PHE A 406 -17.46 0.84 3.36
N ILE A 407 -16.97 0.62 2.14
CA ILE A 407 -17.70 0.78 0.88
C ILE A 407 -17.74 -0.59 0.19
N GLN A 408 -18.90 -0.99 -0.31
CA GLN A 408 -19.03 -2.18 -1.13
C GLN A 408 -19.57 -1.83 -2.52
N LEU A 409 -18.86 -2.25 -3.55
CA LEU A 409 -19.24 -2.08 -4.95
C LEU A 409 -20.00 -3.32 -5.42
N ALA A 410 -21.32 -3.23 -5.49
CA ALA A 410 -22.20 -4.30 -5.99
C ALA A 410 -22.72 -4.02 -7.42
N ARG A 411 -22.18 -2.97 -8.06
CA ARG A 411 -22.58 -2.52 -9.40
C ARG A 411 -21.32 -2.35 -10.26
N PRO A 412 -21.16 -3.12 -11.35
CA PRO A 412 -20.11 -2.86 -12.32
C PRO A 412 -20.37 -1.54 -13.08
N THR A 413 -19.30 -0.86 -13.49
CA THR A 413 -19.40 0.37 -14.28
C THR A 413 -18.19 0.53 -15.19
N LEU A 414 -18.40 1.14 -16.36
CA LEU A 414 -17.35 1.59 -17.27
C LEU A 414 -16.91 3.03 -16.97
N SER A 415 -17.58 3.73 -16.05
CA SER A 415 -17.28 5.12 -15.72
C SER A 415 -16.29 5.26 -14.57
N LEU A 416 -15.07 5.73 -14.89
CA LEU A 416 -14.06 6.11 -13.89
C LEU A 416 -14.60 7.16 -12.89
N SER A 417 -15.41 8.11 -13.38
CA SER A 417 -16.06 9.13 -12.54
C SER A 417 -16.92 8.49 -11.46
N LYS A 418 -17.83 7.58 -11.85
CA LYS A 418 -18.71 6.88 -10.89
C LYS A 418 -17.87 6.09 -9.89
N TYR A 419 -16.88 5.33 -10.36
CA TYR A 419 -15.97 4.57 -9.48
C TYR A 419 -15.30 5.45 -8.42
N LEU A 420 -14.64 6.54 -8.83
CA LEU A 420 -13.94 7.45 -7.90
C LEU A 420 -14.89 8.23 -6.99
N GLN A 421 -16.11 8.55 -7.45
CA GLN A 421 -17.15 9.12 -6.60
C GLN A 421 -17.60 8.14 -5.51
N MET A 422 -17.82 6.87 -5.84
CA MET A 422 -18.25 5.84 -4.90
C MET A 422 -17.19 5.59 -3.82
N VAL A 423 -15.97 5.24 -4.22
CA VAL A 423 -14.87 4.96 -3.27
C VAL A 423 -14.47 6.20 -2.47
N GLY A 424 -14.49 7.39 -3.10
CA GLY A 424 -14.14 8.65 -2.45
C GLY A 424 -15.08 9.06 -1.32
N ARG A 425 -16.32 8.54 -1.26
CA ARG A 425 -17.20 8.71 -0.09
C ARG A 425 -16.65 7.98 1.14
N GLY A 426 -16.05 6.81 0.92
CA GLY A 426 -15.35 6.05 1.95
C GLY A 426 -14.04 6.67 2.40
N LEU A 427 -13.41 7.53 1.59
CA LEU A 427 -12.11 8.12 1.96
C LEU A 427 -12.20 9.34 2.87
N ARG A 428 -13.39 9.78 3.29
CA ARG A 428 -13.51 10.90 4.23
C ARG A 428 -12.97 10.54 5.62
N VAL A 429 -12.32 11.50 6.26
CA VAL A 429 -11.80 11.38 7.63
C VAL A 429 -12.92 11.56 8.66
N TYR A 430 -12.87 10.79 9.74
CA TYR A 430 -13.81 10.89 10.86
C TYR A 430 -13.15 10.48 12.18
N GLY A 431 -13.55 11.09 13.29
CA GLY A 431 -13.02 10.77 14.61
C GLY A 431 -13.32 9.33 15.00
N GLY A 432 -12.28 8.52 15.22
CA GLY A 432 -12.40 7.10 15.57
C GLY A 432 -12.27 6.14 14.38
N LYS A 433 -12.34 6.64 13.14
CA LYS A 433 -12.07 5.86 11.94
C LYS A 433 -10.58 5.76 11.68
N LYS A 434 -10.03 4.54 11.66
CA LYS A 434 -8.61 4.30 11.38
C LYS A 434 -8.30 4.27 9.87
N PHE A 435 -9.15 3.57 9.12
CA PHE A 435 -9.09 3.41 7.67
C PHE A 435 -10.47 3.03 7.14
N CYS A 436 -10.64 3.07 5.83
CA CYS A 436 -11.84 2.59 5.12
C CYS A 436 -11.57 1.22 4.48
N ILE A 437 -12.52 0.30 4.51
CA ILE A 437 -12.43 -0.96 3.75
C ILE A 437 -13.20 -0.79 2.44
N ILE A 438 -12.58 -1.08 1.30
CA ILE A 438 -13.22 -1.08 -0.01
C ILE A 438 -13.37 -2.53 -0.47
N LEU A 439 -14.61 -2.98 -0.57
CA LEU A 439 -15.02 -4.31 -1.03
C LEU A 439 -15.49 -4.21 -2.48
N ASP A 440 -14.60 -4.49 -3.42
CA ASP A 440 -14.86 -4.43 -4.86
C ASP A 440 -15.36 -5.79 -5.36
N ASN A 441 -16.65 -6.07 -5.15
CA ASN A 441 -17.27 -7.33 -5.55
C ASN A 441 -17.50 -7.46 -7.06
N VAL A 442 -17.11 -6.45 -7.85
CA VAL A 442 -17.35 -6.38 -9.29
C VAL A 442 -16.06 -6.21 -10.10
N GLY A 443 -14.89 -6.22 -9.44
CA GLY A 443 -13.60 -6.14 -10.12
C GLY A 443 -13.30 -4.80 -10.79
N SER A 444 -13.87 -3.69 -10.32
CA SER A 444 -13.66 -2.34 -10.85
C SER A 444 -12.17 -1.96 -10.94
N TYR A 445 -11.33 -2.47 -10.02
CA TYR A 445 -9.90 -2.21 -10.03
C TYR A 445 -9.21 -2.66 -11.33
N ARG A 446 -9.75 -3.70 -12.00
CA ARG A 446 -9.17 -4.24 -13.24
C ARG A 446 -9.22 -3.19 -14.36
N LEU A 447 -10.28 -2.38 -14.38
CA LEU A 447 -10.48 -1.31 -15.33
C LEU A 447 -9.79 -0.01 -14.89
N PHE A 448 -9.91 0.36 -13.62
CA PHE A 448 -9.59 1.72 -13.16
C PHE A 448 -8.35 1.84 -12.27
N GLY A 449 -7.78 0.73 -11.82
CA GLY A 449 -6.75 0.71 -10.79
C GLY A 449 -7.27 1.11 -9.41
N LEU A 450 -6.33 1.35 -8.49
CA LEU A 450 -6.64 1.76 -7.12
C LEU A 450 -7.09 3.23 -7.07
N PRO A 451 -7.87 3.64 -6.06
CA PRO A 451 -8.28 5.03 -5.91
C PRO A 451 -7.08 6.00 -5.88
N SER A 452 -5.98 5.63 -5.21
CA SER A 452 -4.77 6.46 -5.10
C SER A 452 -3.83 6.41 -6.31
N ASP A 453 -4.13 5.62 -7.35
CA ASP A 453 -3.25 5.56 -8.53
C ASP A 453 -3.12 6.94 -9.20
N GLU A 454 -1.90 7.26 -9.64
CA GLU A 454 -1.64 8.49 -10.38
C GLU A 454 -2.33 8.46 -11.74
N ARG A 455 -2.88 9.61 -12.17
CA ARG A 455 -3.69 9.72 -13.39
C ARG A 455 -3.30 10.96 -14.15
N ASP A 456 -3.13 10.81 -15.46
CA ASP A 456 -2.88 11.92 -16.37
C ASP A 456 -4.20 12.61 -16.71
N TRP A 457 -4.61 13.53 -15.82
CA TRP A 457 -5.85 14.28 -15.98
C TRP A 457 -5.83 15.21 -17.19
N GLU A 458 -4.65 15.70 -17.57
CA GLU A 458 -4.48 16.58 -18.72
C GLU A 458 -4.84 15.84 -20.01
N ARG A 459 -4.31 14.63 -20.19
CA ARG A 459 -4.67 13.78 -21.33
C ARG A 459 -6.16 13.46 -21.37
N MET A 460 -6.76 13.14 -20.23
CA MET A 460 -8.20 12.85 -20.17
C MET A 460 -9.05 14.09 -20.49
N PHE A 461 -8.60 15.27 -20.07
CA PHE A 461 -9.21 16.55 -20.39
C PHE A 461 -9.16 16.86 -21.88
N GLU A 462 -8.06 16.51 -22.55
CA GLU A 462 -7.88 16.57 -24.00
C GLU A 462 -8.62 15.46 -24.78
N GLY A 463 -9.40 14.60 -24.11
CA GLY A 463 -10.17 13.54 -24.77
C GLY A 463 -9.35 12.29 -25.12
N LYS A 464 -8.19 12.09 -24.50
CA LYS A 464 -7.43 10.83 -24.61
C LYS A 464 -7.92 9.86 -23.53
N LEU A 465 -7.99 8.58 -23.87
CA LEU A 465 -8.68 7.54 -23.07
C LEU A 465 -8.30 7.50 -21.59
N ALA A 466 -9.33 7.33 -20.76
CA ALA A 466 -9.23 7.19 -19.31
C ALA A 466 -8.96 5.74 -18.90
N GLY A 467 -7.81 5.46 -18.26
CA GLY A 467 -7.45 4.13 -17.77
C GLY A 467 -5.94 3.92 -17.73
N LYS A 468 -5.48 2.74 -17.29
CA LYS A 468 -4.07 2.33 -17.43
C LYS A 468 -3.75 2.13 -18.92
N GLY A 469 -3.52 3.22 -19.67
CA GLY A 469 -2.91 3.26 -21.01
C GLY A 469 -3.44 2.27 -22.06
N MET A 470 -4.00 2.82 -23.16
CA MET A 470 -4.49 2.09 -24.34
C MET A 470 -5.75 1.24 -24.09
N VAL A 471 -6.91 1.80 -24.47
CA VAL A 471 -8.10 1.01 -24.80
C VAL A 471 -8.29 1.18 -26.30
N ASP A 472 -7.75 0.28 -27.10
CA ASP A 472 -8.22 0.17 -28.48
C ASP A 472 -9.67 -0.35 -28.43
N GLU A 473 -10.56 0.13 -29.30
CA GLU A 473 -11.98 -0.27 -29.29
C GLU A 473 -12.18 -1.78 -29.52
N ASN A 474 -11.14 -2.45 -30.03
CA ASN A 474 -11.07 -3.91 -30.21
C ASN A 474 -10.57 -4.68 -28.96
N SER A 475 -10.07 -4.01 -27.90
CA SER A 475 -9.45 -4.68 -26.73
C SER A 475 -10.34 -4.82 -25.51
N LEU A 476 -11.64 -4.48 -25.60
CA LEU A 476 -12.57 -4.79 -24.51
C LEU A 476 -12.73 -6.30 -24.29
N SER A 477 -12.47 -7.16 -25.29
CA SER A 477 -12.35 -8.61 -25.11
C SER A 477 -10.99 -8.99 -24.49
N ASP A 478 -9.90 -8.41 -25.00
CA ASP A 478 -8.54 -8.85 -24.67
C ASP A 478 -8.09 -8.47 -23.25
N GLN A 479 -8.65 -7.40 -22.65
CA GLN A 479 -8.36 -7.04 -21.26
C GLN A 479 -9.03 -7.97 -20.24
N PHE A 480 -10.02 -8.76 -20.67
CA PHE A 480 -10.59 -9.83 -19.84
C PHE A 480 -9.83 -11.15 -19.94
N ASP A 481 -8.94 -11.30 -20.95
CA ASP A 481 -8.19 -12.52 -21.29
C ASP A 481 -6.70 -12.46 -20.93
N ASN A 482 -6.31 -11.68 -19.93
CA ASN A 482 -4.93 -11.70 -19.46
C ASN A 482 -4.64 -13.02 -18.71
N HIS A 483 -4.19 -14.03 -19.47
CA HIS A 483 -3.95 -15.42 -19.08
C HIS A 483 -2.75 -15.65 -18.16
N ASP A 484 -2.05 -14.60 -17.69
CA ASP A 484 -0.75 -14.73 -17.02
C ASP A 484 -0.80 -15.02 -15.51
N TYR A 485 -1.96 -15.32 -14.93
CA TYR A 485 -2.07 -15.88 -13.57
C TYR A 485 -3.15 -16.95 -13.51
N VAL A 486 -2.80 -18.16 -13.98
CA VAL A 486 -3.51 -19.39 -13.61
C VAL A 486 -2.66 -20.09 -12.56
N GLU A 487 -2.86 -19.75 -11.29
CA GLU A 487 -2.61 -20.74 -10.24
C GLU A 487 -3.78 -21.73 -10.29
N GLU A 488 -3.47 -22.99 -10.57
CA GLU A 488 -4.37 -24.10 -10.25
C GLU A 488 -4.55 -24.12 -8.73
N VAL A 489 -5.74 -23.74 -8.25
CA VAL A 489 -6.12 -23.93 -6.85
C VAL A 489 -7.38 -24.76 -6.80
N SER A 490 -7.30 -25.78 -5.94
CA SER A 490 -8.31 -26.75 -5.55
C SER A 490 -9.66 -26.12 -5.18
N ASP A 491 -10.73 -26.83 -5.51
CA ASP A 491 -12.13 -26.63 -5.10
C ASP A 491 -12.26 -26.26 -3.61
N ASP A 492 -12.59 -24.99 -3.28
CA ASP A 492 -13.65 -24.66 -2.30
C ASP A 492 -14.04 -23.15 -2.08
N SER A 493 -13.53 -22.13 -2.79
CA SER A 493 -13.74 -20.72 -2.32
C SER A 493 -14.14 -19.64 -3.35
N ASP A 494 -15.36 -19.75 -3.89
CA ASP A 494 -15.98 -18.73 -4.79
C ASP A 494 -16.26 -17.35 -4.12
N THR A 495 -15.88 -17.17 -2.85
CA THR A 495 -16.04 -15.93 -2.04
C THR A 495 -14.71 -15.29 -1.65
N ASP A 496 -13.57 -15.87 -2.05
CA ASP A 496 -12.26 -15.35 -1.66
C ASP A 496 -11.93 -14.07 -2.42
N MET A 497 -11.88 -12.96 -1.68
CA MET A 497 -11.40 -11.67 -2.17
C MET A 497 -9.87 -11.66 -2.10
N MET A 498 -9.23 -11.10 -3.13
CA MET A 498 -7.81 -10.77 -3.13
C MET A 498 -7.61 -9.41 -2.45
N MET A 499 -6.73 -9.36 -1.44
CA MET A 499 -6.24 -8.09 -0.89
C MET A 499 -5.26 -7.49 -1.90
N LEU A 500 -5.59 -6.34 -2.48
CA LEU A 500 -4.74 -5.65 -3.44
C LEU A 500 -3.83 -4.61 -2.76
N LEU A 501 -4.34 -3.99 -1.70
CA LEU A 501 -3.61 -3.02 -0.91
C LEU A 501 -4.21 -2.97 0.48
N ASP A 502 -3.40 -3.11 1.52
CA ASP A 502 -3.83 -2.78 2.87
C ASP A 502 -3.32 -1.39 3.28
N HIS A 503 -3.92 -0.84 4.33
CA HIS A 503 -3.61 0.49 4.86
C HIS A 503 -2.17 0.61 5.36
N SER A 504 -1.52 -0.48 5.76
CA SER A 504 -0.11 -0.52 6.13
C SER A 504 0.80 -0.36 4.91
N GLY A 505 0.52 -1.10 3.83
CA GLY A 505 1.16 -0.97 2.53
C GLY A 505 0.94 0.43 1.98
N LEU A 506 -0.31 0.92 1.93
CA LEU A 506 -0.61 2.29 1.52
C LEU A 506 0.15 3.31 2.37
N SER A 507 0.19 3.15 3.69
CA SER A 507 0.94 4.06 4.55
C SER A 507 2.45 3.97 4.29
N GLY A 508 2.98 2.80 3.97
CA GLY A 508 4.37 2.61 3.53
C GLY A 508 4.64 3.39 2.26
N ASP A 509 3.82 3.17 1.23
CA ASP A 509 3.89 3.84 -0.08
C ASP A 509 3.83 5.35 0.08
N LEU A 510 2.89 5.86 0.88
CA LEU A 510 2.73 7.29 1.10
C LEU A 510 3.89 7.89 1.90
N ASN A 511 4.43 7.16 2.88
CA ASN A 511 5.63 7.58 3.59
C ASN A 511 6.85 7.64 2.66
N GLU A 512 6.89 6.85 1.61
CA GLU A 512 7.96 6.93 0.60
C GLU A 512 7.70 8.04 -0.41
N ASN A 513 6.46 8.19 -0.87
CA ASN A 513 6.08 9.12 -1.93
C ASN A 513 6.08 10.57 -1.42
N PHE A 514 5.68 10.77 -0.16
CA PHE A 514 5.47 12.08 0.45
C PHE A 514 6.25 12.29 1.74
N GLY A 515 7.06 11.30 2.15
CA GLY A 515 7.96 11.47 3.30
C GLY A 515 9.20 12.28 3.00
N TYR A 516 9.31 12.87 1.81
CA TYR A 516 10.42 13.74 1.43
C TYR A 516 9.91 15.13 1.09
N LYS A 517 10.67 16.14 1.47
CA LYS A 517 10.35 17.54 1.20
C LYS A 517 11.55 18.25 0.62
N ILE A 518 11.32 19.03 -0.45
CA ILE A 518 12.32 19.94 -0.98
C ILE A 518 12.49 21.12 0.01
N VAL A 519 13.74 21.38 0.38
CA VAL A 519 14.13 22.52 1.21
C VAL A 519 15.06 23.43 0.42
N LYS A 520 15.03 24.72 0.76
CA LYS A 520 15.91 25.72 0.16
C LYS A 520 16.92 26.19 1.21
N GLY A 521 18.20 25.99 0.93
CA GLY A 521 19.30 26.39 1.81
C GLY A 521 19.58 27.89 1.75
N ARG A 522 20.46 28.37 2.64
CA ARG A 522 20.83 29.79 2.76
C ARG A 522 21.43 30.41 1.50
N LYS A 523 22.04 29.58 0.63
CA LYS A 523 22.63 29.99 -0.65
C LYS A 523 21.63 30.00 -1.81
N GLY A 524 20.35 29.76 -1.55
CA GLY A 524 19.31 29.69 -2.58
C GLY A 524 19.26 28.37 -3.37
N LEU A 525 20.13 27.41 -3.05
CA LEU A 525 20.17 26.06 -3.61
C LEU A 525 19.19 25.13 -2.89
N TYR A 526 18.76 24.08 -3.57
CA TYR A 526 17.75 23.14 -3.12
C TYR A 526 18.37 21.82 -2.66
N GLY A 527 17.75 21.21 -1.66
CA GLY A 527 18.05 19.87 -1.13
C GLY A 527 16.75 19.14 -0.78
N ILE A 528 16.86 17.91 -0.28
CA ILE A 528 15.73 17.09 0.15
C ILE A 528 15.95 16.66 1.60
N VAL A 529 14.94 16.84 2.44
CA VAL A 529 14.87 16.27 3.79
C VAL A 529 13.79 15.20 3.86
N ASP A 530 13.93 14.24 4.77
CA ASP A 530 12.85 13.35 5.12
C ASP A 530 11.81 14.04 6.04
N LYS A 531 10.75 13.30 6.39
CA LYS A 531 9.64 13.76 7.25
C LYS A 531 10.08 14.17 8.66
N ASP A 532 11.20 13.64 9.13
CA ASP A 532 11.77 13.92 10.45
C ASP A 532 12.76 15.11 10.39
N GLY A 533 12.96 15.67 9.19
CA GLY A 533 13.85 16.79 8.93
C GLY A 533 15.30 16.38 8.74
N ASN A 534 15.61 15.08 8.64
CA ASN A 534 16.97 14.62 8.34
C ASN A 534 17.29 14.91 6.88
N GLU A 535 18.51 15.36 6.64
CA GLU A 535 19.00 15.62 5.28
C GLU A 535 19.18 14.30 4.52
N ILE A 536 18.54 14.20 3.36
CA ILE A 536 18.65 13.06 2.43
C ILE A 536 19.48 13.46 1.22
N ILE A 537 19.22 14.66 0.68
CA ILE A 537 20.03 15.29 -0.37
C ILE A 537 20.43 16.68 0.13
N PRO A 538 21.72 17.04 0.14
CA PRO A 538 22.18 18.34 0.61
C PRO A 538 21.69 19.48 -0.29
N CYS A 539 21.65 20.70 0.27
CA CYS A 539 21.23 21.90 -0.46
C CYS A 539 22.28 22.40 -1.47
N GLU A 540 22.54 21.62 -2.52
CA GLU A 540 23.59 21.88 -3.52
C GLU A 540 23.07 22.02 -4.95
N HIS A 541 21.78 21.77 -5.18
CA HIS A 541 21.18 21.67 -6.49
C HIS A 541 20.47 22.97 -6.92
N GLY A 542 20.54 23.33 -8.21
CA GLY A 542 19.87 24.52 -8.73
C GLY A 542 18.35 24.34 -8.83
N LYS A 543 17.91 23.11 -9.05
CA LYS A 543 16.50 22.69 -9.07
C LYS A 543 16.41 21.22 -8.65
N ILE A 544 15.30 20.87 -8.01
CA ILE A 544 14.95 19.48 -7.71
C ILE A 544 13.49 19.26 -8.12
N THR A 545 13.22 18.14 -8.75
CA THR A 545 11.85 17.65 -8.99
C THR A 545 11.66 16.37 -8.19
N LEU A 546 10.74 16.36 -7.23
CA LEU A 546 10.30 15.13 -6.56
C LEU A 546 9.20 14.46 -7.39
N ARG A 547 9.30 13.15 -7.55
CA ARG A 547 8.29 12.27 -8.14
C ARG A 547 7.75 11.32 -7.06
N PRO A 548 6.58 10.69 -7.31
CA PRO A 548 6.12 9.58 -6.49
C PRO A 548 7.17 8.47 -6.37
N ASN A 549 6.99 7.56 -5.41
CA ASN A 549 7.87 6.44 -5.11
C ASN A 549 9.28 6.87 -4.70
N ALA A 550 9.41 7.99 -4.00
CA ALA A 550 10.70 8.50 -3.53
C ALA A 550 11.73 8.66 -4.67
N ILE A 551 11.28 8.93 -5.90
CA ILE A 551 12.18 9.19 -7.02
C ILE A 551 12.39 10.70 -7.12
N ALA A 552 13.63 11.14 -7.34
CA ALA A 552 13.93 12.55 -7.56
C ALA A 552 14.77 12.74 -8.82
N GLN A 553 14.54 13.86 -9.49
CA GLN A 553 15.44 14.38 -10.52
C GLN A 553 16.19 15.59 -9.94
N LEU A 554 17.51 15.53 -10.01
CA LEU A 554 18.45 16.52 -9.49
C LEU A 554 19.07 17.28 -10.67
N PHE A 555 19.05 18.61 -10.60
CA PHE A 555 19.68 19.48 -11.59
C PHE A 555 20.89 20.17 -10.96
N ASP A 556 21.91 20.44 -11.79
CA ASP A 556 23.08 21.19 -11.36
C ASP A 556 22.73 22.65 -11.06
N LYS A 557 23.70 23.41 -10.53
CA LYS A 557 23.49 24.79 -10.06
C LYS A 557 22.99 25.74 -11.14
N ASP A 558 23.34 25.47 -12.40
CA ASP A 558 22.93 26.22 -13.59
C ASP A 558 21.60 25.71 -14.18
N GLY A 559 21.00 24.65 -13.60
CA GLY A 559 19.77 24.04 -14.08
C GLY A 559 19.97 22.99 -15.19
N SER A 560 21.22 22.63 -15.52
CA SER A 560 21.51 21.58 -16.49
C SER A 560 21.28 20.17 -15.94
N GLU A 561 20.99 19.23 -16.83
CA GLU A 561 20.85 17.80 -16.51
C GLU A 561 22.22 17.11 -16.59
N THR A 562 22.50 16.21 -15.65
CA THR A 562 23.67 15.33 -15.68
C THR A 562 23.31 13.92 -16.14
N ASP A 563 24.31 13.14 -16.55
CA ASP A 563 24.12 11.75 -17.01
C ASP A 563 23.54 10.81 -15.94
N ASP A 564 23.49 11.21 -14.66
CA ASP A 564 22.88 10.48 -13.53
C ASP A 564 21.96 11.41 -12.72
N SER A 565 21.13 12.18 -13.41
CA SER A 565 20.23 13.17 -12.80
C SER A 565 19.10 12.54 -11.97
N TRP A 566 18.77 11.26 -12.18
CA TRP A 566 17.70 10.59 -11.45
C TRP A 566 18.23 9.78 -10.27
N ILE A 567 17.49 9.76 -9.16
CA ILE A 567 17.86 9.01 -7.96
C ILE A 567 16.62 8.38 -7.31
N ASP A 568 16.77 7.14 -6.82
CA ASP A 568 15.85 6.53 -5.86
C ASP A 568 16.31 6.91 -4.44
N LEU A 569 15.53 7.74 -3.76
CA LEU A 569 15.88 8.30 -2.44
C LEU A 569 15.89 7.22 -1.33
N ILE A 570 15.32 6.04 -1.56
CA ILE A 570 15.36 4.94 -0.58
C ILE A 570 16.68 4.18 -0.67
N SER A 571 17.03 3.72 -1.87
CA SER A 571 18.23 2.91 -2.09
C SER A 571 19.49 3.77 -2.29
N GLY A 572 19.33 5.05 -2.64
CA GLY A 572 20.40 5.94 -3.06
C GLY A 572 20.94 5.67 -4.46
N VAL A 573 20.37 4.71 -5.20
CA VAL A 573 20.84 4.34 -6.54
C VAL A 573 20.47 5.42 -7.55
N ARG A 574 21.44 5.83 -8.38
CA ARG A 574 21.25 6.82 -9.44
C ARG A 574 21.01 6.18 -10.80
N PHE A 575 20.30 6.92 -11.65
CA PHE A 575 19.90 6.52 -13.00
C PHE A 575 20.03 7.69 -13.97
N ARG A 576 20.31 7.36 -15.23
CA ARG A 576 20.33 8.32 -16.33
C ARG A 576 18.95 8.81 -16.77
N PHE A 577 17.96 7.93 -16.68
CA PHE A 577 16.59 8.19 -17.07
C PHE A 577 15.66 7.84 -15.91
N GLU A 578 14.44 8.36 -15.95
CA GLU A 578 13.42 8.10 -14.94
C GLU A 578 13.23 6.60 -14.71
N PRO A 579 13.55 6.10 -13.50
CA PRO A 579 13.32 4.71 -13.18
C PRO A 579 11.86 4.45 -12.81
N SER A 580 11.42 3.21 -13.01
CA SER A 580 10.10 2.73 -12.58
C SER A 580 10.23 1.83 -11.35
N VAL A 581 9.22 1.85 -10.48
CA VAL A 581 9.16 0.94 -9.33
C VAL A 581 8.24 -0.23 -9.67
N THR A 582 8.67 -1.44 -9.31
CA THR A 582 7.89 -2.66 -9.44
C THR A 582 7.91 -3.43 -8.13
N ARG A 583 6.87 -4.22 -7.90
CA ARG A 583 6.74 -5.09 -6.72
C ARG A 583 6.71 -6.53 -7.14
N LYS A 584 7.44 -7.36 -6.40
CA LYS A 584 7.35 -8.81 -6.47
C LYS A 584 7.25 -9.35 -5.05
N ASP A 585 6.07 -9.86 -4.70
CA ASP A 585 5.75 -10.33 -3.35
C ASP A 585 6.05 -9.25 -2.30
N SER A 586 6.90 -9.54 -1.31
CA SER A 586 7.30 -8.56 -0.29
C SER A 586 8.41 -7.60 -0.73
N LEU A 587 8.98 -7.77 -1.92
CA LEU A 587 10.13 -7.01 -2.40
C LEU A 587 9.72 -5.85 -3.31
N GLU A 588 10.24 -4.67 -3.00
CA GLU A 588 10.20 -3.52 -3.89
C GLU A 588 11.50 -3.38 -4.65
N LEU A 589 11.38 -3.14 -5.95
CA LEU A 589 12.50 -3.08 -6.87
C LEU A 589 12.37 -1.84 -7.75
N THR A 590 13.46 -1.10 -7.90
CA THR A 590 13.58 -0.04 -8.89
C THR A 590 14.20 -0.62 -10.16
N THR A 591 13.63 -0.30 -11.32
CA THR A 591 14.12 -0.78 -12.61
C THR A 591 13.94 0.28 -13.68
N ARG A 592 14.90 0.37 -14.60
CA ARG A 592 14.83 1.26 -15.75
C ARG A 592 14.50 0.51 -17.04
N ASP A 593 15.12 -0.64 -17.25
CA ASP A 593 15.10 -1.38 -18.52
C ASP A 593 14.32 -2.69 -18.45
N LYS A 594 13.64 -2.96 -17.33
CA LYS A 594 12.96 -4.24 -17.04
C LYS A 594 13.89 -5.46 -17.12
N PHE A 595 15.21 -5.25 -17.09
CA PHE A 595 16.23 -6.30 -17.11
C PHE A 595 17.03 -6.31 -15.80
N LYS A 596 17.53 -5.13 -15.40
CA LYS A 596 18.18 -4.92 -14.09
C LYS A 596 17.15 -4.42 -13.08
N PHE A 597 17.10 -5.08 -11.93
CA PHE A 597 16.20 -4.75 -10.83
C PHE A 597 17.02 -4.48 -9.57
N TYR A 598 16.79 -3.34 -8.94
CA TYR A 598 17.54 -2.86 -7.79
C TYR A 598 16.64 -2.92 -6.55
N PRO A 599 16.92 -3.78 -5.56
CA PRO A 599 16.15 -3.82 -4.33
C PRO A 599 16.13 -2.47 -3.62
N ARG A 600 14.96 -2.00 -3.20
CA ARG A 600 14.80 -0.70 -2.53
C ARG A 600 15.15 -0.79 -1.05
N VAL A 601 16.42 -1.05 -0.79
CA VAL A 601 16.98 -1.23 0.55
C VAL A 601 17.89 -0.05 0.88
N LYS A 602 17.69 0.58 2.04
CA LYS A 602 18.60 1.63 2.53
C LYS A 602 19.87 0.96 3.10
N SER A 603 20.93 0.96 2.31
CA SER A 603 22.18 0.24 2.64
C SER A 603 23.37 0.93 1.98
N LYS A 604 24.52 0.96 2.67
CA LYS A 604 25.80 1.44 2.11
C LYS A 604 26.33 0.55 0.99
N TRP A 605 25.78 -0.66 0.85
CA TRP A 605 26.14 -1.62 -0.19
C TRP A 605 25.30 -1.47 -1.46
N MET A 606 24.22 -0.70 -1.43
CA MET A 606 23.41 -0.43 -2.62
C MET A 606 24.09 0.61 -3.51
N ASN A 607 24.31 0.25 -4.77
CA ASN A 607 24.87 1.11 -5.81
C ASN A 607 24.40 0.63 -7.20
N SER A 608 24.89 1.26 -8.28
CA SER A 608 24.53 0.94 -9.66
C SER A 608 24.89 -0.49 -10.10
N GLU A 609 25.75 -1.18 -9.36
CA GLU A 609 26.07 -2.58 -9.58
C GLU A 609 25.22 -3.53 -8.73
N ALA A 610 24.60 -3.10 -7.64
CA ALA A 610 23.81 -3.95 -6.74
C ALA A 610 22.41 -4.29 -7.29
N TYR A 611 22.36 -4.96 -8.46
CA TYR A 611 21.13 -5.39 -9.10
C TYR A 611 20.98 -6.91 -9.18
N THR A 612 19.73 -7.35 -9.21
CA THR A 612 19.30 -8.69 -9.61
C THR A 612 18.75 -8.69 -11.04
N LEU A 613 18.72 -9.86 -11.66
CA LEU A 613 18.19 -10.07 -13.00
C LEU A 613 16.76 -10.62 -12.94
N ARG A 614 15.99 -10.34 -13.99
CA ARG A 614 14.59 -10.78 -14.10
C ARG A 614 14.38 -12.28 -13.88
N GLU A 615 15.30 -13.09 -14.39
CA GLU A 615 15.25 -14.56 -14.32
C GLU A 615 15.31 -15.06 -12.88
N ILE A 616 16.12 -14.41 -12.04
CA ILE A 616 16.27 -14.75 -10.61
C ILE A 616 14.97 -14.46 -9.87
N LEU A 617 14.33 -13.33 -10.18
CA LEU A 617 13.04 -12.97 -9.60
C LEU A 617 11.98 -14.02 -9.92
N ASN A 618 12.01 -14.66 -11.08
CA ASN A 618 11.01 -15.64 -11.52
C ASN A 618 11.16 -17.03 -10.88
N CYS A 619 12.24 -17.29 -10.13
CA CYS A 619 12.48 -18.59 -9.51
C CYS A 619 11.78 -18.81 -8.14
N GLY A 620 10.87 -17.89 -7.75
CA GLY A 620 10.23 -17.86 -6.43
C GLY A 620 11.11 -17.13 -5.40
N VAL A 621 10.56 -16.11 -4.73
CA VAL A 621 11.25 -15.34 -3.66
C VAL A 621 10.73 -15.69 -2.26
N ASP A 622 9.91 -16.74 -2.16
CA ASP A 622 9.28 -17.19 -0.90
C ASP A 622 10.31 -17.56 0.17
N ASP A 623 11.50 -18.03 -0.25
CA ASP A 623 12.64 -18.36 0.62
C ASP A 623 13.68 -17.22 0.74
N GLY A 624 13.32 -16.03 0.26
CA GLY A 624 14.14 -14.82 0.21
C GLY A 624 14.92 -14.67 -1.09
N LEU A 625 15.23 -13.42 -1.43
CA LEU A 625 15.95 -13.07 -2.66
C LEU A 625 17.46 -13.17 -2.45
N ARG A 626 18.09 -14.15 -3.09
CA ARG A 626 19.55 -14.23 -3.22
C ARG A 626 19.99 -13.67 -4.57
N PHE A 627 20.89 -12.70 -4.55
CA PHE A 627 21.45 -12.10 -5.76
C PHE A 627 22.88 -11.64 -5.50
N ARG A 628 23.79 -11.87 -6.46
CA ARG A 628 25.23 -11.63 -6.26
C ARG A 628 25.71 -12.24 -4.93
N ASN A 629 26.30 -11.42 -4.05
CA ASN A 629 26.77 -11.80 -2.73
C ASN A 629 25.81 -11.32 -1.62
N PHE A 630 24.55 -11.07 -1.97
CA PHE A 630 23.54 -10.53 -1.08
C PHE A 630 22.36 -11.49 -0.92
N TYR A 631 21.71 -11.35 0.22
CA TYR A 631 20.47 -12.03 0.56
C TYR A 631 19.52 -11.04 1.23
N ILE A 632 18.25 -11.11 0.86
CA ILE A 632 17.16 -10.40 1.51
C ILE A 632 16.20 -11.48 2.01
N GLN A 633 15.98 -11.52 3.32
CA GLN A 633 15.05 -12.47 3.92
C GLN A 633 13.59 -11.99 3.80
N PRO A 634 12.62 -12.89 3.63
CA PRO A 634 11.22 -12.51 3.43
C PRO A 634 10.62 -11.70 4.58
N SER A 635 11.04 -11.98 5.81
CA SER A 635 10.59 -11.29 7.03
C SER A 635 11.13 -9.87 7.17
N GLU A 636 12.21 -9.54 6.46
CA GLU A 636 12.85 -8.21 6.48
C GLU A 636 13.22 -7.78 5.06
N PRO A 637 12.23 -7.47 4.20
CA PRO A 637 12.45 -7.19 2.78
C PRO A 637 13.25 -5.90 2.52
N ARG A 638 13.51 -5.10 3.57
CA ARG A 638 14.28 -3.84 3.53
C ARG A 638 15.63 -3.93 4.21
N LYS A 639 16.17 -5.15 4.40
CA LYS A 639 17.49 -5.36 4.97
C LYS A 639 18.33 -6.25 4.07
N LEU A 640 19.59 -5.85 3.90
CA LEU A 640 20.57 -6.58 3.11
C LEU A 640 21.51 -7.37 4.03
N TYR A 641 21.69 -8.63 3.70
CA TYR A 641 22.63 -9.53 4.33
C TYR A 641 23.70 -9.91 3.31
N LYS A 642 24.98 -9.69 3.63
CA LYS A 642 26.09 -10.03 2.75
C LYS A 642 26.58 -11.45 3.05
N TYR A 643 26.71 -12.25 2.00
CA TYR A 643 27.25 -13.61 2.08
C TYR A 643 28.70 -13.57 2.59
N VAL A 644 29.01 -14.45 3.53
CA VAL A 644 30.37 -14.65 4.07
C VAL A 644 30.94 -15.97 3.58
N GLU A 645 30.36 -17.09 4.00
CA GLU A 645 30.75 -18.44 3.59
C GLU A 645 29.62 -19.47 3.82
N ARG A 646 29.78 -20.69 3.31
CA ARG A 646 28.81 -21.80 3.47
C ARG A 646 29.55 -23.10 3.82
N ILE A 647 28.99 -23.85 4.75
CA ILE A 647 29.43 -25.19 5.18
C ILE A 647 28.20 -26.11 5.11
N ASP A 648 28.26 -27.18 4.32
CA ASP A 648 27.15 -28.10 4.08
C ASP A 648 25.82 -27.36 3.74
N ASN A 649 24.78 -27.55 4.57
CA ASN A 649 23.47 -26.91 4.44
C ASN A 649 23.34 -25.58 5.20
N LYS A 650 24.42 -25.10 5.84
CA LYS A 650 24.44 -23.85 6.62
C LYS A 650 25.17 -22.75 5.85
N THR A 651 24.56 -21.58 5.72
CA THR A 651 25.14 -20.41 5.06
C THR A 651 25.27 -19.26 6.06
N LEU A 652 26.47 -18.69 6.18
CA LEU A 652 26.79 -17.55 7.02
C LEU A 652 26.64 -16.24 6.25
N TYR A 653 25.94 -15.31 6.87
CA TYR A 653 25.70 -13.95 6.41
C TYR A 653 26.15 -12.94 7.47
N VAL A 654 26.40 -11.71 7.04
CA VAL A 654 26.70 -10.57 7.91
C VAL A 654 25.83 -9.37 7.54
N ASP A 655 25.36 -8.61 8.52
CA ASP A 655 24.68 -7.33 8.29
C ASP A 655 25.65 -6.13 8.32
N GLU A 656 25.13 -4.92 8.12
CA GLU A 656 25.96 -3.72 8.01
C GLU A 656 26.66 -3.32 9.33
N ASP A 657 26.12 -3.79 10.45
CA ASP A 657 26.58 -3.57 11.81
C ASP A 657 27.52 -4.70 12.29
N GLU A 658 28.00 -5.53 11.36
CA GLU A 658 28.90 -6.67 11.60
C GLU A 658 28.30 -7.76 12.52
N ASN A 659 26.97 -7.88 12.57
CA ASN A 659 26.32 -9.01 13.22
C ASN A 659 26.25 -10.21 12.26
N TYR A 660 26.58 -11.40 12.76
CA TYR A 660 26.56 -12.62 11.98
C TYR A 660 25.25 -13.39 12.12
N PHE A 661 24.82 -14.01 11.02
CA PHE A 661 23.60 -14.77 10.92
C PHE A 661 23.82 -16.05 10.13
N VAL A 662 23.27 -17.15 10.61
CA VAL A 662 23.28 -18.44 9.92
C VAL A 662 21.90 -18.78 9.38
N ARG A 663 21.89 -19.32 8.16
CA ARG A 663 20.71 -19.93 7.54
C ARG A 663 21.00 -21.40 7.27
N THR A 664 20.19 -22.29 7.82
CA THR A 664 20.11 -23.69 7.37
C THR A 664 19.08 -23.80 6.26
N ASP A 665 19.28 -24.70 5.29
CA ASP A 665 18.38 -24.83 4.12
C ASP A 665 16.89 -25.08 4.48
N TYR A 666 16.58 -25.51 5.71
CA TYR A 666 15.23 -25.79 6.21
C TYR A 666 14.68 -24.83 7.26
N GLU A 667 15.48 -23.88 7.77
CA GLU A 667 14.99 -22.96 8.82
C GLU A 667 14.84 -21.53 8.28
N GLN A 668 13.67 -20.96 8.57
CA GLN A 668 13.40 -19.53 8.47
C GLN A 668 12.80 -19.06 9.80
N PRO A 669 13.15 -17.85 10.31
CA PRO A 669 14.04 -16.83 9.74
C PRO A 669 15.54 -17.09 9.97
N LEU A 670 16.42 -16.20 9.46
CA LEU A 670 17.86 -16.19 9.78
C LEU A 670 18.08 -16.21 11.31
N LYS A 671 18.97 -17.07 11.80
CA LYS A 671 19.34 -17.13 13.22
C LYS A 671 20.62 -16.34 13.47
N LYS A 672 20.61 -15.46 14.47
CA LYS A 672 21.82 -14.75 14.91
C LYS A 672 22.83 -15.75 15.47
N THR A 673 24.11 -15.57 15.14
CA THR A 673 25.23 -16.41 15.61
C THR A 673 26.48 -15.57 15.84
N THR A 674 27.53 -16.17 16.40
CA THR A 674 28.86 -15.57 16.54
C THR A 674 29.87 -16.23 15.60
N LEU A 675 31.01 -15.56 15.36
CA LEU A 675 32.07 -16.13 14.54
C LEU A 675 32.74 -17.32 15.25
N GLU A 676 32.75 -17.33 16.57
CA GLU A 676 33.23 -18.41 17.42
C GLU A 676 32.37 -19.67 17.26
N GLU A 677 31.05 -19.55 17.45
CA GLU A 677 30.09 -20.66 17.23
C GLU A 677 30.21 -21.23 15.81
N TRP A 678 30.34 -20.36 14.81
CA TRP A 678 30.51 -20.79 13.43
C TRP A 678 31.82 -21.55 13.18
N LYS A 679 32.92 -21.12 13.83
CA LYS A 679 34.22 -21.83 13.77
C LYS A 679 34.15 -23.17 14.48
N GLU A 680 33.43 -23.27 15.60
CA GLU A 680 33.21 -24.51 16.33
C GLU A 680 32.41 -25.51 15.48
N ASP A 681 31.32 -25.07 14.85
CA ASP A 681 30.54 -25.88 13.89
C ASP A 681 31.43 -26.41 12.75
N LYS A 682 32.26 -25.53 12.17
CA LYS A 682 33.20 -25.89 11.10
C LYS A 682 34.25 -26.90 11.54
N GLN A 683 34.75 -26.77 12.76
CA GLN A 683 35.77 -27.65 13.32
C GLN A 683 35.17 -29.00 13.73
N SER A 684 34.01 -29.00 14.38
CA SER A 684 33.26 -30.23 14.73
C SER A 684 32.96 -31.06 13.50
N ARG A 685 32.49 -30.42 12.42
CA ARG A 685 32.18 -31.14 11.18
C ARG A 685 33.44 -31.70 10.51
N LYS A 686 34.55 -30.96 10.55
CA LYS A 686 35.85 -31.42 10.05
C LYS A 686 36.39 -32.59 10.87
N ASP A 687 36.14 -32.61 12.17
CA ASP A 687 36.55 -33.67 13.08
C ASP A 687 35.68 -34.94 12.90
N GLU A 688 34.37 -34.78 12.70
CA GLU A 688 33.46 -35.87 12.27
C GLU A 688 33.95 -36.52 10.96
N LEU A 689 34.20 -35.72 9.93
CA LEU A 689 34.73 -36.20 8.64
C LEU A 689 36.09 -36.93 8.78
N SER A 690 36.86 -36.61 9.82
CA SER A 690 38.13 -37.29 10.10
C SER A 690 37.99 -38.58 10.92
N THR A 691 36.86 -38.78 11.63
CA THR A 691 36.62 -39.92 12.52
C THR A 691 35.60 -40.93 11.99
N THR A 692 34.69 -40.52 11.13
CA THR A 692 33.65 -41.38 10.54
C THR A 692 33.83 -41.47 9.02
N GLY A 693 34.16 -42.66 8.51
CA GLY A 693 33.69 -43.05 7.18
C GLY A 693 32.19 -43.27 7.30
N LEU A 694 31.42 -42.21 7.04
CA LEU A 694 30.03 -42.01 7.47
C LEU A 694 29.03 -43.05 6.92
N ASP A 695 28.12 -43.50 7.79
CA ASP A 695 26.96 -44.36 7.48
C ASP A 695 25.76 -43.97 8.36
N ASP A 696 25.17 -42.79 8.14
CA ASP A 696 24.04 -42.32 8.99
C ASP A 696 22.99 -41.47 8.24
N GLY A 697 22.85 -41.66 6.91
CA GLY A 697 21.82 -40.97 6.10
C GLY A 697 20.76 -41.88 5.46
N GLY A 698 20.75 -43.17 5.81
CA GLY A 698 20.32 -44.25 4.93
C GLY A 698 18.95 -44.90 5.14
N GLU A 699 17.98 -44.35 5.88
CA GLU A 699 16.68 -45.07 6.03
C GLU A 699 15.51 -44.40 5.29
N TRP A 700 15.45 -43.07 5.20
CA TRP A 700 14.30 -42.40 4.56
C TRP A 700 14.40 -42.33 3.02
N TYR A 701 15.61 -42.25 2.47
CA TYR A 701 15.83 -42.17 1.01
C TYR A 701 15.78 -43.54 0.29
N TRP A 702 15.98 -44.62 1.05
CA TRP A 702 16.07 -45.98 0.53
C TRP A 702 14.77 -46.50 -0.06
N ASN A 703 13.67 -46.29 0.66
CA ASN A 703 12.35 -46.76 0.26
C ASN A 703 11.85 -46.09 -1.04
N TRP A 704 12.34 -44.89 -1.37
CA TRP A 704 11.90 -44.16 -2.57
C TRP A 704 12.76 -44.47 -3.80
N ALA A 705 14.08 -44.61 -3.63
CA ALA A 705 15.00 -44.89 -4.74
C ALA A 705 14.88 -46.32 -5.32
N SER A 706 14.51 -47.30 -4.48
CA SER A 706 14.28 -48.69 -4.92
C SER A 706 13.03 -48.84 -5.79
N ASP A 707 12.01 -48.02 -5.56
CA ASP A 707 10.76 -48.01 -6.34
C ASP A 707 10.88 -47.20 -7.63
N TYR A 708 11.77 -46.18 -7.65
CA TYR A 708 11.97 -45.33 -8.83
C TYR A 708 12.62 -46.07 -10.00
N ARG A 709 13.62 -46.94 -9.75
CA ARG A 709 14.37 -47.69 -10.79
C ARG A 709 13.54 -48.79 -11.47
N LYS A 710 12.48 -49.28 -10.83
CA LYS A 710 11.68 -50.39 -11.38
C LYS A 710 10.66 -49.95 -12.45
N ASN A 711 10.38 -48.65 -12.57
CA ASN A 711 9.30 -48.13 -13.44
C ASN A 711 9.78 -47.01 -14.40
N GLY A 712 10.32 -47.43 -15.55
CA GLY A 712 10.37 -46.77 -16.87
C GLY A 712 10.41 -45.23 -16.97
N GLY A 713 11.54 -44.60 -16.63
CA GLY A 713 11.80 -43.17 -16.93
C GLY A 713 12.45 -42.95 -18.30
N LYS A 714 12.37 -41.72 -18.83
CA LYS A 714 12.99 -41.35 -20.13
C LYS A 714 14.42 -40.84 -19.92
N THR A 715 15.40 -41.41 -20.63
CA THR A 715 16.77 -40.88 -20.61
C THR A 715 16.85 -39.55 -21.35
N VAL A 716 17.39 -38.53 -20.69
CA VAL A 716 17.59 -37.18 -21.20
C VAL A 716 19.05 -36.78 -21.03
N LYS A 717 19.68 -36.33 -22.11
CA LYS A 717 21.04 -35.80 -22.07
C LYS A 717 21.02 -34.30 -21.84
N ILE A 718 21.76 -33.84 -20.82
CA ILE A 718 21.93 -32.41 -20.51
C ILE A 718 23.43 -32.15 -20.45
N GLY A 719 23.95 -31.35 -21.38
CA GLY A 719 25.39 -31.11 -21.50
C GLY A 719 26.19 -32.40 -21.72
N PHE A 720 27.24 -32.60 -20.92
CA PHE A 720 28.08 -33.80 -20.95
C PHE A 720 27.58 -34.95 -20.07
N LEU A 721 26.39 -34.82 -19.46
CA LEU A 721 25.83 -35.80 -18.53
C LEU A 721 24.49 -36.36 -19.02
N GLU A 722 24.17 -37.55 -18.55
CA GLU A 722 22.91 -38.23 -18.84
C GLU A 722 22.06 -38.32 -17.56
N PHE A 723 20.75 -38.13 -17.73
CA PHE A 723 19.76 -38.13 -16.65
C PHE A 723 18.57 -39.01 -17.00
N THR A 724 17.82 -39.45 -16.01
CA THR A 724 16.51 -40.08 -16.17
C THR A 724 15.43 -39.11 -15.68
N GLU A 725 14.52 -38.70 -16.57
CA GLU A 725 13.42 -37.77 -16.27
C GLU A 725 12.14 -38.52 -15.87
N LYS A 726 11.54 -38.14 -14.73
CA LYS A 726 10.28 -38.71 -14.21
C LYS A 726 9.60 -37.75 -13.21
N GLU A 727 8.29 -37.56 -13.37
CA GLU A 727 7.43 -36.69 -12.53
C GLU A 727 7.96 -35.25 -12.38
N GLY A 728 8.44 -34.66 -13.47
CA GLY A 728 8.91 -33.26 -13.50
C GLY A 728 10.32 -33.04 -12.92
N GLY A 729 11.03 -34.08 -12.52
CA GLY A 729 12.45 -33.97 -12.15
C GLY A 729 13.36 -35.01 -12.78
N TYR A 730 14.64 -34.86 -12.47
CA TYR A 730 15.78 -35.44 -13.17
C TYR A 730 16.67 -36.17 -12.16
N GLN A 731 16.94 -37.44 -12.43
CA GLN A 731 17.89 -38.25 -11.69
C GLN A 731 19.18 -38.36 -12.51
N TYR A 732 20.33 -38.02 -11.92
CA TYR A 732 21.62 -38.15 -12.60
C TYR A 732 22.02 -39.61 -12.76
N ASN A 733 22.30 -40.04 -14.00
CA ASN A 733 22.72 -41.40 -14.32
C ASN A 733 24.24 -41.51 -14.15
N TYR A 734 24.68 -41.97 -12.99
CA TYR A 734 26.09 -42.30 -12.75
C TYR A 734 26.31 -43.82 -12.90
N ASP A 735 27.47 -44.21 -13.43
CA ASP A 735 27.81 -45.61 -13.66
C ASP A 735 28.14 -46.32 -12.33
N THR A 736 27.23 -47.18 -11.88
CA THR A 736 27.35 -47.98 -10.65
C THR A 736 28.15 -49.27 -10.86
N SER A 737 28.51 -49.62 -12.10
CA SER A 737 29.18 -50.89 -12.42
C SER A 737 30.62 -50.96 -11.91
N GLN A 738 31.21 -49.84 -11.50
CA GLN A 738 32.56 -49.76 -10.95
C GLN A 738 32.62 -49.71 -9.41
N ILE A 739 31.48 -49.76 -8.71
CA ILE A 739 31.42 -49.70 -7.23
C ILE A 739 30.95 -51.07 -6.72
N SER A 740 31.87 -51.89 -6.21
CA SER A 740 31.60 -53.28 -5.80
C SER A 740 31.17 -53.46 -4.34
N PHE A 741 31.01 -52.39 -3.55
CA PHE A 741 30.53 -52.48 -2.17
C PHE A 741 29.57 -51.35 -1.83
N ARG A 742 28.51 -51.73 -1.09
CA ARG A 742 27.29 -50.97 -0.74
C ARG A 742 26.81 -50.10 -1.89
N ARG A 743 25.85 -50.65 -2.64
CA ARG A 743 25.02 -49.90 -3.61
C ARG A 743 24.21 -48.79 -2.95
N ASP A 744 24.41 -48.56 -1.64
CA ASP A 744 23.40 -48.09 -0.74
C ASP A 744 23.65 -46.69 -0.13
N GLU A 745 24.81 -46.09 -0.38
CA GLU A 745 25.21 -44.85 0.30
C GLU A 745 25.30 -43.61 -0.61
N PHE A 746 25.29 -43.79 -1.94
CA PHE A 746 25.47 -42.68 -2.88
C PHE A 746 24.26 -42.50 -3.79
N ILE A 747 23.25 -41.75 -3.33
CA ILE A 747 22.09 -41.38 -4.14
C ILE A 747 22.10 -39.86 -4.32
N VAL A 748 22.28 -39.39 -5.56
CA VAL A 748 22.01 -37.98 -5.88
C VAL A 748 20.49 -37.77 -5.79
N PRO A 749 20.01 -36.74 -5.05
CA PRO A 749 18.57 -36.46 -4.91
C PRO A 749 17.87 -36.27 -6.25
N HIS A 750 16.55 -36.43 -6.28
CA HIS A 750 15.73 -35.99 -7.41
C HIS A 750 15.87 -34.48 -7.60
N LEU A 751 16.37 -34.07 -8.76
CA LEU A 751 16.66 -32.67 -9.07
C LEU A 751 15.56 -32.12 -9.96
N ILE A 752 14.98 -30.97 -9.61
CA ILE A 752 14.20 -30.21 -10.58
C ILE A 752 15.14 -29.48 -11.54
N ARG A 753 14.71 -29.24 -12.79
CA ARG A 753 15.58 -28.73 -13.87
C ARG A 753 16.44 -27.53 -13.48
N ARG A 754 15.87 -26.59 -12.70
CA ARG A 754 16.56 -25.37 -12.24
C ARG A 754 17.76 -25.62 -11.31
N GLN A 755 17.83 -26.79 -10.67
CA GLN A 755 18.92 -27.18 -9.79
C GLN A 755 20.14 -27.75 -10.56
N ILE A 756 19.97 -28.09 -11.84
CA ILE A 756 21.06 -28.56 -12.72
C ILE A 756 21.66 -27.33 -13.41
N ARG A 757 22.84 -26.90 -12.95
CA ARG A 757 23.55 -25.75 -13.54
C ARG A 757 24.73 -26.25 -14.36
N MET A 758 24.50 -26.41 -15.65
CA MET A 758 25.50 -26.86 -16.62
C MET A 758 26.39 -25.70 -17.09
N ARG A 759 27.70 -25.91 -17.10
CA ARG A 759 28.72 -25.08 -17.74
C ARG A 759 29.52 -25.97 -18.71
N GLU A 760 30.48 -25.40 -19.43
CA GLU A 760 31.20 -26.10 -20.50
C GLU A 760 31.94 -27.36 -20.02
N ASP A 761 32.64 -27.28 -18.88
CA ASP A 761 33.44 -28.38 -18.33
C ASP A 761 33.09 -28.77 -16.88
N ILE A 762 32.04 -28.17 -16.31
CA ILE A 762 31.55 -28.45 -14.96
C ILE A 762 30.03 -28.42 -14.90
N CYS A 763 29.43 -29.28 -14.09
CA CYS A 763 28.02 -29.31 -13.81
C CYS A 763 27.81 -29.25 -12.30
N PHE A 764 26.96 -28.34 -11.83
CA PHE A 764 26.47 -28.37 -10.44
C PHE A 764 25.14 -29.12 -10.39
N LEU A 765 25.09 -30.15 -9.56
CA LEU A 765 23.91 -30.95 -9.28
C LEU A 765 23.35 -30.49 -7.93
N GLY A 766 22.37 -29.59 -7.97
CA GLY A 766 21.87 -28.92 -6.77
C GLY A 766 22.90 -27.97 -6.15
N ASP A 767 22.86 -27.83 -4.82
CA ASP A 767 23.78 -26.98 -4.07
C ASP A 767 24.97 -27.75 -3.46
N ASN A 768 24.92 -29.09 -3.48
CA ASN A 768 25.86 -29.91 -2.71
C ASN A 768 26.78 -30.75 -3.60
N TYR A 769 26.56 -30.84 -4.92
CA TYR A 769 27.37 -31.71 -5.77
C TYR A 769 27.90 -31.02 -7.03
N ILE A 770 29.11 -31.42 -7.41
CA ILE A 770 29.79 -31.04 -8.64
C ILE A 770 30.17 -32.30 -9.42
N VAL A 771 30.01 -32.26 -10.73
CA VAL A 771 30.60 -33.23 -11.66
C VAL A 771 31.42 -32.46 -12.68
N THR A 772 32.63 -32.91 -12.98
CA THR A 772 33.49 -32.29 -14.01
C THR A 772 33.48 -33.13 -15.27
N LYS A 773 33.61 -32.49 -16.44
CA LYS A 773 33.65 -33.20 -17.73
C LYS A 773 34.88 -34.11 -17.87
N SER A 774 35.98 -33.75 -17.21
CA SER A 774 37.19 -34.57 -17.14
C SER A 774 37.03 -35.83 -16.28
N ARG A 775 36.07 -35.82 -15.34
CA ARG A 775 35.75 -36.94 -14.45
C ARG A 775 34.23 -37.08 -14.32
N PRO A 776 33.53 -37.43 -15.41
CA PRO A 776 32.06 -37.44 -15.46
C PRO A 776 31.44 -38.60 -14.69
N HIS A 777 32.26 -39.41 -14.01
CA HIS A 777 31.84 -40.52 -13.14
C HIS A 777 32.20 -40.27 -11.66
N VAL A 778 32.85 -39.15 -11.34
CA VAL A 778 33.21 -38.78 -9.97
C VAL A 778 32.26 -37.69 -9.50
N LEU A 779 31.49 -38.01 -8.47
CA LEU A 779 30.62 -37.06 -7.80
C LEU A 779 31.40 -36.37 -6.68
N PHE A 780 31.67 -35.08 -6.84
CA PHE A 780 32.32 -34.25 -5.83
C PHE A 780 31.26 -33.63 -4.93
N HIS A 781 31.17 -34.07 -3.68
CA HIS A 781 30.36 -33.41 -2.66
C HIS A 781 31.06 -32.11 -2.23
N ILE A 782 30.33 -31.00 -2.20
CA ILE A 782 30.87 -29.69 -1.85
C ILE A 782 30.74 -29.49 -0.35
N TYR A 783 31.87 -29.56 0.32
CA TYR A 783 31.96 -29.31 1.76
C TYR A 783 32.01 -27.81 2.09
N GLN A 784 32.78 -27.02 1.31
CA GLN A 784 32.90 -25.57 1.53
C GLN A 784 32.92 -24.78 0.21
N ARG A 785 32.20 -23.66 0.18
CA ARG A 785 32.19 -22.69 -0.93
C ARG A 785 32.82 -21.37 -0.49
N TYR A 786 33.81 -20.89 -1.24
CA TYR A 786 34.48 -19.61 -0.95
C TYR A 786 33.76 -18.43 -1.61
N ILE A 787 33.95 -17.23 -1.03
CA ILE A 787 33.28 -15.98 -1.42
C ILE A 787 33.57 -15.52 -2.85
N ASP A 788 34.66 -15.99 -3.46
CA ASP A 788 34.99 -15.68 -4.85
C ASP A 788 34.15 -16.48 -5.86
N GLY A 789 33.39 -17.48 -5.41
CA GLY A 789 32.59 -18.35 -6.26
C GLY A 789 33.40 -19.26 -7.19
N ARG A 790 34.73 -19.30 -7.03
CA ARG A 790 35.67 -20.04 -7.89
C ARG A 790 36.37 -21.17 -7.16
N ARG A 791 36.50 -21.07 -5.83
CA ARG A 791 37.11 -22.12 -4.99
C ARG A 791 36.06 -22.92 -4.24
N PHE A 792 36.27 -24.23 -4.22
CA PHE A 792 35.45 -25.22 -3.53
C PHE A 792 36.37 -26.19 -2.79
N ASP A 793 36.11 -26.45 -1.52
CA ASP A 793 36.68 -27.65 -0.89
C ASP A 793 35.64 -28.76 -1.06
N VAL A 794 36.04 -29.84 -1.73
CA VAL A 794 35.17 -30.93 -2.16
C VAL A 794 35.66 -32.25 -1.62
N GLU A 795 34.73 -33.16 -1.36
CA GLU A 795 34.98 -34.53 -0.98
C GLU A 795 34.54 -35.46 -2.11
N PHE A 796 35.30 -36.52 -2.36
CA PHE A 796 34.87 -37.59 -3.26
C PHE A 796 35.43 -38.93 -2.82
N TYR A 797 34.70 -39.99 -3.17
CA TYR A 797 35.12 -41.36 -2.94
C TYR A 797 35.92 -41.86 -4.16
N ALA A 798 37.16 -42.31 -3.97
CA ALA A 798 38.00 -42.79 -5.07
C ALA A 798 38.10 -44.32 -5.10
N TYR A 799 37.52 -44.92 -6.14
CA TYR A 799 37.68 -46.34 -6.47
C TYR A 799 38.98 -46.56 -7.28
N PRO A 800 39.74 -47.66 -7.09
CA PRO A 800 39.53 -48.81 -6.20
C PRO A 800 40.12 -48.64 -4.79
N SER A 801 40.63 -47.45 -4.43
CA SER A 801 41.33 -47.24 -3.16
C SER A 801 40.44 -47.32 -1.91
N MET A 802 39.11 -47.36 -2.08
CA MET A 802 38.11 -47.41 -1.00
C MET A 802 38.33 -46.33 0.07
N ARG A 803 38.76 -45.13 -0.35
CA ARG A 803 39.06 -44.00 0.54
C ARG A 803 38.32 -42.75 0.08
N TYR A 804 37.88 -41.97 1.06
CA TYR A 804 37.36 -40.62 0.87
C TYR A 804 38.52 -39.63 0.80
N TYR A 805 38.46 -38.70 -0.14
CA TYR A 805 39.47 -37.66 -0.31
C TYR A 805 38.83 -36.28 -0.28
N CYS A 806 39.33 -35.40 0.59
CA CYS A 806 39.07 -33.98 0.50
C CYS A 806 40.12 -33.31 -0.39
N ARG A 807 39.66 -32.54 -1.38
CA ARG A 807 40.51 -31.77 -2.30
C ARG A 807 39.95 -30.37 -2.51
N ARG A 808 40.82 -29.44 -2.85
CA ARG A 808 40.41 -28.12 -3.34
C ARG A 808 40.20 -28.16 -4.84
N LEU A 809 39.01 -27.79 -5.28
CA LEU A 809 38.62 -27.61 -6.67
C LEU A 809 38.55 -26.12 -6.98
N TYR A 810 39.21 -25.71 -8.06
CA TYR A 810 39.18 -24.35 -8.59
C TYR A 810 38.54 -24.33 -9.97
N TYR A 811 37.61 -23.41 -10.19
CA TYR A 811 36.96 -23.18 -11.48
C TYR A 811 36.73 -21.68 -11.67
N ASP A 812 37.37 -21.08 -12.67
CA ASP A 812 37.30 -19.65 -12.94
C ASP A 812 36.24 -19.25 -13.98
N GLY A 813 35.54 -20.24 -14.56
CA GLY A 813 34.53 -20.03 -15.60
C GLY A 813 35.08 -20.04 -17.03
N ASN A 814 36.40 -19.93 -17.22
CA ASN A 814 37.05 -19.82 -18.53
C ASN A 814 37.96 -21.00 -18.85
N ASN A 815 38.46 -21.70 -17.82
CA ASN A 815 39.37 -22.83 -17.95
C ASN A 815 38.74 -24.12 -17.36
N PRO A 816 39.17 -25.31 -17.82
CA PRO A 816 38.76 -26.57 -17.23
C PRO A 816 39.01 -26.59 -15.69
N PRO A 817 38.09 -27.14 -14.88
CA PRO A 817 38.27 -27.22 -13.43
C PRO A 817 39.56 -27.92 -13.03
N ILE A 818 40.32 -27.29 -12.14
CA ILE A 818 41.55 -27.84 -11.58
C ILE A 818 41.24 -28.42 -10.20
N VAL A 819 41.47 -29.72 -10.02
CA VAL A 819 41.43 -30.37 -8.71
C VAL A 819 42.86 -30.49 -8.21
N GLY A 820 43.21 -29.74 -7.15
CA GLY A 820 44.59 -29.68 -6.65
C GLY A 820 45.10 -31.02 -6.13
N ASN A 821 46.40 -31.28 -6.32
CA ASN A 821 47.13 -32.33 -5.60
C ASN A 821 47.80 -31.69 -4.38
N SER A 822 47.27 -31.91 -3.18
CA SER A 822 47.99 -31.55 -1.96
C SER A 822 47.89 -32.67 -0.94
N GLU A 823 49.06 -33.24 -0.66
CA GLU A 823 49.50 -34.16 0.39
C GLU A 823 48.45 -35.01 1.13
N ILE A 824 48.67 -36.32 1.02
CA ILE A 824 48.10 -37.37 1.84
C ILE A 824 48.31 -37.00 3.32
N ARG A 825 47.23 -36.76 4.07
CA ARG A 825 47.21 -37.09 5.50
C ARG A 825 46.46 -38.39 5.60
N ASP A 826 47.21 -39.49 5.58
CA ASP A 826 46.67 -40.80 5.85
C ASP A 826 46.25 -40.82 7.32
N ALA A 827 45.00 -41.19 7.61
CA ALA A 827 44.51 -41.32 8.98
C ALA A 827 45.34 -42.34 9.79
N SER A 828 46.08 -43.23 9.13
CA SER A 828 47.00 -44.18 9.75
C SER A 828 48.31 -43.58 10.29
N ASP A 829 48.73 -42.40 9.83
CA ASP A 829 50.01 -41.81 10.27
C ASP A 829 49.86 -40.96 11.55
N VAL A 830 48.67 -40.39 11.79
CA VAL A 830 48.35 -39.72 13.05
C VAL A 830 48.24 -40.73 14.20
N ASP A 831 47.75 -41.94 13.92
CA ASP A 831 47.68 -43.03 14.89
C ASP A 831 49.03 -43.68 15.16
N ARG A 832 49.94 -43.75 14.17
CA ARG A 832 51.32 -44.20 14.42
C ARG A 832 52.10 -43.23 15.30
N GLU A 833 51.99 -41.93 15.04
CA GLU A 833 52.71 -40.91 15.81
C GLU A 833 52.13 -40.72 17.23
N ARG A 834 50.81 -40.90 17.41
CA ARG A 834 50.15 -40.93 18.73
C ARG A 834 50.44 -42.22 19.48
N SER A 835 50.49 -43.38 18.79
CA SER A 835 50.84 -44.66 19.39
C SER A 835 52.31 -44.67 19.84
N ASP A 836 53.25 -44.19 19.02
CA ASP A 836 54.66 -44.12 19.41
C ASP A 836 54.92 -43.12 20.54
N LYS A 837 54.23 -41.97 20.58
CA LYS A 837 54.29 -41.04 21.73
C LYS A 837 53.66 -41.63 23.00
N ARG A 838 52.57 -42.40 22.87
CA ARG A 838 51.91 -43.09 23.99
C ARG A 838 52.73 -44.26 24.53
N TRP A 839 53.38 -45.04 23.66
CA TRP A 839 54.29 -46.13 24.04
C TRP A 839 55.65 -45.64 24.54
N LYS A 840 56.10 -44.46 24.12
CA LYS A 840 57.29 -43.81 24.68
C LYS A 840 57.02 -43.29 26.09
N LYS A 841 55.87 -42.63 26.30
CA LYS A 841 55.41 -42.18 27.63
C LYS A 841 55.15 -43.35 28.59
N LEU A 842 54.53 -44.44 28.13
CA LEU A 842 54.37 -45.66 28.95
C LEU A 842 55.69 -46.36 29.27
N ARG A 843 56.71 -46.29 28.39
CA ARG A 843 58.04 -46.84 28.69
C ARG A 843 58.84 -45.98 29.67
N GLU A 844 58.67 -44.66 29.61
CA GLU A 844 59.23 -43.70 30.58
C GLU A 844 58.51 -43.74 31.94
N GLU A 845 57.24 -44.17 32.00
CA GLU A 845 56.47 -44.37 33.23
C GLU A 845 56.63 -45.78 33.84
N MET A 846 57.13 -46.76 33.06
CA MET A 846 57.41 -48.14 33.52
C MET A 846 58.89 -48.41 33.86
N GLN A 847 59.81 -47.51 33.48
CA GLN A 847 61.19 -47.44 34.00
C GLN A 847 61.22 -46.54 35.24
#